data_AF-C7H7A6-F1
#
_entry.id   AF-C7H7A6-F1
#
_cell.length_a   1.000
_cell.length_b   1.000
_cell.length_c   1.000
_cell.angle_alpha   90.00
_cell.angle_beta   90.00
_cell.angle_gamma   90.00
#
_symmetry.space_group_name_H-M   'P 1'
#
loop_
_entity.id
_entity.type
_entity.pdbx_description
1 polymer ?
#
loop_
_entity_poly.entity_id
_entity_poly.type
_entity_poly.pdbx_seq_one_letter_code
_entity_poly.pdbx_strand_id
1 'polypeptide(L)'
;MVIMKCKKLALRVLSTAAVLSIVSSIAAPAFADVYDLTKGDISVGFKNNQQTVTQTDGDGRYVSDDKGEIKDRLDNDVVITTKDAETDEVKTTDNTVTVKSDKGQTAKVTLEDVNIKSSEKAAMTVTGNGSVQLELNGKNTLDSSDADGHAGLEKNAVEGKGSLYIKDDDKDGGSLTATGGEGGAGIGGSAKTSDGKENNGVTTSSDWGNNIVINGGTIDATGGKGAAGIGSGVNASGEQYNFWTSEEFVTITGGNVTATGGEGGAGIGGAEGKNGLGLYFRDGTIKATGTGGGAGIGGGSGAGANMVELGQSGAGETDMTITAVGSAGAAGIGGGKGGRLQSFASYSGTTTATGGEGGAGIGSGEEGQGSELYLCGGTFLAYGGEGANNLGNGKNKKSESVIHYTDPNNRSDPDNVTIDSEEVGEWNVENKTLEVKYKKGNKVVSRVNYAGKWTVTREATCTEEGKGTYTATYDSVDGTQKTVTNEVGSPALGHAFGEWVPDGAGHKTRTCTRCNEKEKAVDENYVAPKPGEEPAEKPDEKPSDTDNTPSEGSTPETDSTAEETVSYAPLRVVGAPAYEQTVKDGRVLIAVPAQSASLTGSLHALKELKAKGAEVLVFRTQLCESTVSIDTLLAQGAETTIFTLTHTKEAASLTVGGADHTDLLNK
;
A
#
# COMPACT_ATOMS: atom_id res chain seq x y z
N MET A 1 -61.66 -9.48 -1.34
CA MET A 1 -60.70 -8.52 -1.91
C MET A 1 -59.31 -9.04 -1.60
N VAL A 2 -58.57 -9.40 -2.64
CA VAL A 2 -57.43 -10.32 -2.60
C VAL A 2 -56.19 -9.64 -2.04
N ILE A 3 -55.60 -10.28 -1.03
CA ILE A 3 -54.28 -10.00 -0.47
C ILE A 3 -53.23 -10.44 -1.50
N MET A 4 -52.57 -9.48 -2.15
CA MET A 4 -51.35 -9.77 -2.93
C MET A 4 -50.13 -9.66 -2.00
N LYS A 5 -49.68 -10.81 -1.52
CA LYS A 5 -48.33 -11.03 -1.01
C LYS A 5 -47.36 -10.89 -2.18
N CYS A 6 -46.60 -9.79 -2.26
CA CYS A 6 -45.46 -9.70 -3.16
C CYS A 6 -44.33 -10.62 -2.65
N LYS A 7 -44.13 -11.70 -3.39
CA LYS A 7 -43.05 -12.68 -3.22
C LYS A 7 -41.70 -11.98 -3.25
N LYS A 8 -40.86 -12.22 -2.21
CA LYS A 8 -39.41 -12.00 -2.30
C LYS A 8 -38.88 -12.85 -3.46
N LEU A 9 -38.50 -12.19 -4.54
CA LEU A 9 -37.77 -12.81 -5.63
C LEU A 9 -36.33 -12.98 -5.14
N ALA A 10 -36.00 -14.15 -4.61
CA ALA A 10 -34.62 -14.54 -4.39
C ALA A 10 -33.97 -14.73 -5.76
N LEU A 11 -33.36 -13.67 -6.30
CA LEU A 11 -32.48 -13.78 -7.45
C LEU A 11 -31.17 -14.35 -6.94
N ARG A 12 -30.90 -15.60 -7.33
CA ARG A 12 -29.68 -16.34 -7.04
C ARG A 12 -28.48 -15.51 -7.50
N VAL A 13 -27.53 -15.28 -6.60
CA VAL A 13 -26.15 -14.90 -6.93
C VAL A 13 -25.60 -16.02 -7.80
N LEU A 14 -25.58 -15.79 -9.11
CA LEU A 14 -24.84 -16.61 -10.07
C LEU A 14 -23.47 -15.96 -10.22
N SER A 15 -22.50 -16.70 -9.71
CA SER A 15 -21.06 -16.55 -9.84
C SER A 15 -20.67 -16.10 -11.25
N THR A 16 -19.82 -15.09 -11.36
CA THR A 16 -19.04 -14.86 -12.59
C THR A 16 -17.58 -14.65 -12.20
N ALA A 17 -16.91 -15.76 -11.91
CA ALA A 17 -15.47 -15.85 -12.10
C ALA A 17 -15.22 -15.78 -13.61
N ALA A 18 -14.46 -14.80 -14.07
CA ALA A 18 -13.99 -14.77 -15.44
C ALA A 18 -12.84 -15.77 -15.58
N VAL A 19 -13.20 -17.00 -15.92
CA VAL A 19 -12.28 -18.04 -16.40
C VAL A 19 -11.72 -17.58 -17.75
N LEU A 20 -10.43 -17.30 -17.81
CA LEU A 20 -9.70 -17.13 -19.06
C LEU A 20 -9.57 -18.50 -19.75
N SER A 21 -10.41 -18.74 -20.75
CA SER A 21 -10.30 -19.85 -21.67
C SER A 21 -9.08 -19.65 -22.58
N ILE A 22 -7.98 -20.34 -22.29
CA ILE A 22 -6.93 -20.64 -23.28
C ILE A 22 -7.11 -22.10 -23.69
N VAL A 23 -7.19 -22.31 -25.00
CA VAL A 23 -7.42 -23.61 -25.64
C VAL A 23 -6.30 -24.58 -25.24
N SER A 24 -6.66 -25.61 -24.47
CA SER A 24 -5.81 -26.71 -24.06
C SER A 24 -5.55 -27.67 -25.22
N SER A 25 -4.32 -27.69 -25.74
CA SER A 25 -3.73 -28.95 -26.17
C SER A 25 -3.34 -29.70 -24.89
N ILE A 26 -4.05 -30.79 -24.60
CA ILE A 26 -4.02 -31.51 -23.32
C ILE A 26 -2.65 -32.17 -23.15
N ALA A 27 -1.71 -31.46 -22.51
CA ALA A 27 -0.79 -32.12 -21.60
C ALA A 27 -1.63 -32.53 -20.37
N ALA A 28 -1.41 -33.74 -19.84
CA ALA A 28 -2.00 -34.15 -18.58
C ALA A 28 -1.77 -33.04 -17.52
N PRO A 29 -2.68 -32.82 -16.56
CA PRO A 29 -2.38 -31.95 -15.43
C PRO A 29 -1.09 -32.47 -14.80
N ALA A 30 -0.01 -31.71 -14.95
CA ALA A 30 1.18 -31.95 -14.16
C ALA A 30 0.72 -31.69 -12.72
N PHE A 31 0.73 -32.73 -11.89
CA PHE A 31 0.56 -32.51 -10.45
C PHE A 31 1.65 -31.54 -10.02
N ALA A 32 1.28 -30.53 -9.23
CA ALA A 32 2.21 -29.64 -8.55
C ALA A 32 3.33 -30.47 -7.91
N ASP A 33 4.59 -30.23 -8.28
CA ASP A 33 5.70 -30.84 -7.57
C ASP A 33 5.90 -30.08 -6.25
N VAL A 34 6.17 -30.84 -5.18
CA VAL A 34 6.42 -30.31 -3.85
C VAL A 34 7.93 -30.26 -3.63
N TYR A 35 8.45 -29.06 -3.36
CA TYR A 35 9.87 -28.81 -3.17
C TYR A 35 10.17 -28.56 -1.69
N ASP A 36 11.00 -29.44 -1.13
CA ASP A 36 11.47 -29.37 0.25
C ASP A 36 12.62 -28.36 0.37
N LEU A 37 12.32 -27.18 0.91
CA LEU A 37 13.25 -26.05 1.06
C LEU A 37 14.38 -26.35 2.07
N THR A 38 14.26 -27.38 2.91
CA THR A 38 15.35 -27.76 3.82
C THR A 38 16.57 -28.31 3.10
N LYS A 39 16.43 -28.67 1.82
CA LYS A 39 17.51 -29.23 0.99
C LYS A 39 18.36 -28.18 0.29
N GLY A 40 17.96 -26.91 0.31
CA GLY A 40 18.70 -25.84 -0.36
C GLY A 40 17.81 -24.74 -0.92
N ASP A 41 18.43 -23.62 -1.29
CA ASP A 41 17.80 -22.45 -1.91
C ASP A 41 16.96 -22.84 -3.14
N ILE A 42 15.75 -22.28 -3.25
CA ILE A 42 14.84 -22.50 -4.38
C ILE A 42 14.71 -21.24 -5.22
N SER A 43 14.89 -21.39 -6.53
CA SER A 43 14.67 -20.36 -7.53
C SER A 43 13.55 -20.76 -8.50
N VAL A 44 12.50 -19.95 -8.56
CA VAL A 44 11.42 -20.07 -9.55
C VAL A 44 11.61 -18.99 -10.61
N GLY A 45 11.63 -19.39 -11.89
CA GLY A 45 11.91 -18.51 -13.01
C GLY A 45 11.22 -18.93 -14.29
N PHE A 46 11.68 -18.41 -15.42
CA PHE A 46 11.18 -18.80 -16.75
C PHE A 46 12.32 -19.19 -17.68
N LYS A 47 12.10 -20.24 -18.48
CA LYS A 47 12.90 -20.56 -19.68
C LYS A 47 11.98 -20.92 -20.83
N ASN A 48 12.26 -20.37 -22.01
CA ASN A 48 11.45 -20.59 -23.22
C ASN A 48 9.94 -20.31 -23.01
N ASN A 49 9.61 -19.26 -22.24
CA ASN A 49 8.25 -18.90 -21.84
C ASN A 49 7.50 -19.97 -21.01
N GLN A 50 8.22 -20.86 -20.34
CA GLN A 50 7.65 -21.84 -19.41
C GLN A 50 8.25 -21.60 -18.03
N GLN A 51 7.43 -21.73 -16.99
CA GLN A 51 7.91 -21.60 -15.62
C GLN A 51 8.79 -22.79 -15.27
N THR A 52 9.88 -22.52 -14.56
CA THR A 52 10.88 -23.50 -14.18
C THR A 52 11.33 -23.35 -12.74
N VAL A 53 11.70 -24.46 -12.10
CA VAL A 53 12.28 -24.52 -10.76
C VAL A 53 13.73 -25.00 -10.82
N THR A 54 14.59 -24.34 -10.06
CA THR A 54 15.96 -24.76 -9.77
C THR A 54 16.16 -24.79 -8.27
N GLN A 55 16.79 -25.84 -7.74
CA GLN A 55 17.14 -25.94 -6.33
C GLN A 55 18.62 -26.27 -6.17
N THR A 56 19.32 -25.53 -5.30
CA THR A 56 20.76 -25.69 -5.05
C THR A 56 21.06 -25.87 -3.57
N ASP A 57 21.88 -26.86 -3.23
CA ASP A 57 22.36 -27.10 -1.87
C ASP A 57 23.38 -26.04 -1.41
N GLY A 58 23.83 -26.13 -0.16
CA GLY A 58 24.79 -25.18 0.43
C GLY A 58 26.17 -25.13 -0.25
N ASP A 59 26.52 -26.12 -1.08
CA ASP A 59 27.74 -26.11 -1.90
C ASP A 59 27.48 -25.51 -3.31
N GLY A 60 26.24 -25.11 -3.60
CA GLY A 60 25.80 -24.65 -4.91
C GLY A 60 25.57 -25.78 -5.93
N ARG A 61 25.47 -27.04 -5.48
CA ARG A 61 25.18 -28.19 -6.36
C ARG A 61 23.67 -28.36 -6.50
N TYR A 62 23.21 -28.83 -7.65
CA TYR A 62 21.77 -29.05 -7.85
C TYR A 62 21.26 -30.17 -6.96
N VAL A 63 20.18 -29.91 -6.23
CA VAL A 63 19.45 -30.93 -5.48
C VAL A 63 18.83 -31.92 -6.48
N SER A 64 18.75 -33.19 -6.12
CA SER A 64 18.15 -34.24 -6.96
C SER A 64 17.07 -34.99 -6.19
N ASP A 65 16.05 -35.44 -6.92
CA ASP A 65 15.02 -36.37 -6.45
C ASP A 65 14.93 -37.60 -7.37
N ASP A 66 13.85 -38.37 -7.27
CA ASP A 66 13.61 -39.56 -8.10
C ASP A 66 13.46 -39.24 -9.60
N LYS A 67 13.21 -37.98 -9.95
CA LYS A 67 13.14 -37.48 -11.33
C LYS A 67 14.47 -36.90 -11.83
N GLY A 68 15.51 -36.88 -10.98
CA GLY A 68 16.86 -36.38 -11.29
C GLY A 68 17.12 -34.98 -10.71
N GLU A 69 18.09 -34.26 -11.28
CA GLU A 69 18.45 -32.91 -10.83
C GLU A 69 17.26 -31.93 -10.96
N ILE A 70 17.09 -31.06 -9.96
CA ILE A 70 16.14 -29.95 -9.97
C ILE A 70 16.85 -28.74 -10.55
N LYS A 71 16.99 -28.73 -11.88
CA LYS A 71 17.61 -27.67 -12.64
C LYS A 71 16.72 -27.28 -13.80
N ASP A 72 16.21 -26.05 -13.77
CA ASP A 72 15.30 -25.54 -14.80
C ASP A 72 14.12 -26.47 -15.09
N ARG A 73 13.65 -27.17 -14.07
CA ARG A 73 12.61 -28.17 -14.20
C ARG A 73 11.29 -27.48 -14.48
N LEU A 74 10.61 -27.88 -15.54
CA LEU A 74 9.31 -27.32 -15.92
C LEU A 74 8.26 -27.62 -14.84
N ASP A 75 7.71 -26.57 -14.26
CA ASP A 75 6.60 -26.66 -13.31
C ASP A 75 5.83 -25.34 -13.29
N ASN A 76 4.52 -25.40 -13.53
CA ASN A 76 3.64 -24.23 -13.54
C ASN A 76 2.83 -24.06 -12.25
N ASP A 77 2.87 -25.06 -11.36
CA ASP A 77 2.10 -25.10 -10.11
C ASP A 77 3.05 -25.49 -8.96
N VAL A 78 4.01 -24.62 -8.67
CA VAL A 78 5.09 -24.90 -7.70
C VAL A 78 4.57 -24.85 -6.27
N VAL A 79 4.83 -25.90 -5.48
CA VAL A 79 4.56 -25.92 -4.03
C VAL A 79 5.88 -25.99 -3.28
N ILE A 80 6.12 -25.06 -2.37
CA ILE A 80 7.33 -25.01 -1.54
C ILE A 80 6.94 -25.28 -0.09
N THR A 81 7.66 -26.17 0.58
CA THR A 81 7.43 -26.52 1.98
C THR A 81 8.73 -26.69 2.76
N THR A 82 8.65 -26.50 4.08
CA THR A 82 9.69 -26.94 5.03
C THR A 82 9.20 -28.09 5.91
N LYS A 83 8.01 -28.61 5.61
CA LYS A 83 7.41 -29.72 6.31
C LYS A 83 8.06 -31.02 5.86
N ASP A 84 8.51 -31.79 6.84
CA ASP A 84 9.03 -33.13 6.61
C ASP A 84 7.88 -34.05 6.19
N ALA A 85 8.03 -34.68 5.03
CA ALA A 85 6.99 -35.54 4.46
C ALA A 85 6.76 -36.85 5.25
N GLU A 86 7.71 -37.26 6.09
CA GLU A 86 7.60 -38.47 6.92
C GLU A 86 7.05 -38.16 8.32
N THR A 87 7.45 -37.03 8.91
CA THR A 87 7.11 -36.68 10.30
C THR A 87 6.01 -35.63 10.44
N ASP A 88 5.59 -34.98 9.35
CA ASP A 88 4.70 -33.81 9.34
C ASP A 88 5.23 -32.60 10.13
N GLU A 89 6.51 -32.62 10.52
CA GLU A 89 7.15 -31.56 11.30
C GLU A 89 7.60 -30.41 10.39
N VAL A 90 7.22 -29.17 10.74
CA VAL A 90 7.68 -27.95 10.06
C VAL A 90 9.05 -27.56 10.58
N LYS A 91 10.09 -27.68 9.75
CA LYS A 91 11.48 -27.37 10.13
C LYS A 91 11.82 -25.92 9.82
N THR A 92 12.62 -25.28 10.68
CA THR A 92 13.22 -23.98 10.37
C THR A 92 14.43 -24.17 9.45
N THR A 93 14.58 -23.33 8.42
CA THR A 93 15.73 -23.31 7.51
C THR A 93 16.24 -21.90 7.28
N ASP A 94 17.53 -21.74 6.96
CA ASP A 94 18.15 -20.48 6.53
C ASP A 94 18.16 -20.30 4.99
N ASN A 95 17.96 -21.39 4.24
CA ASN A 95 17.68 -21.38 2.81
C ASN A 95 16.55 -20.41 2.44
N THR A 96 16.68 -19.82 1.25
CA THR A 96 15.85 -18.72 0.76
C THR A 96 15.09 -19.11 -0.50
N VAL A 97 14.05 -18.33 -0.82
CA VAL A 97 13.26 -18.48 -2.04
C VAL A 97 13.41 -17.24 -2.91
N THR A 98 13.78 -17.43 -4.18
CA THR A 98 13.77 -16.36 -5.18
C THR A 98 12.76 -16.65 -6.27
N VAL A 99 11.84 -15.72 -6.53
CA VAL A 99 10.88 -15.83 -7.63
C VAL A 99 11.09 -14.69 -8.60
N LYS A 100 11.38 -15.03 -9.86
CA LYS A 100 11.59 -14.07 -10.93
C LYS A 100 10.60 -14.30 -12.07
N SER A 101 9.75 -13.32 -12.36
CA SER A 101 8.83 -13.40 -13.50
C SER A 101 9.25 -12.50 -14.65
N ASP A 102 9.21 -13.05 -15.86
CA ASP A 102 9.52 -12.32 -17.09
C ASP A 102 8.36 -11.43 -17.55
N LYS A 103 8.66 -10.38 -18.34
CA LYS A 103 7.65 -9.43 -18.82
C LYS A 103 6.49 -10.14 -19.52
N GLY A 104 5.26 -9.85 -19.10
CA GLY A 104 4.04 -10.45 -19.63
C GLY A 104 3.75 -11.87 -19.13
N GLN A 105 4.60 -12.41 -18.26
CA GLN A 105 4.38 -13.68 -17.57
C GLN A 105 3.84 -13.44 -16.16
N THR A 106 3.30 -14.50 -15.56
CA THR A 106 2.95 -14.54 -14.14
C THR A 106 3.52 -15.81 -13.53
N ALA A 107 4.45 -15.67 -12.59
CA ALA A 107 4.92 -16.81 -11.81
C ALA A 107 3.85 -17.20 -10.78
N LYS A 108 3.62 -18.50 -10.60
CA LYS A 108 2.70 -19.05 -9.60
C LYS A 108 3.45 -19.94 -8.63
N VAL A 109 3.35 -19.60 -7.35
CA VAL A 109 4.02 -20.30 -6.25
C VAL A 109 3.05 -20.44 -5.10
N THR A 110 3.05 -21.61 -4.47
CA THR A 110 2.33 -21.91 -3.24
C THR A 110 3.34 -22.09 -2.12
N LEU A 111 3.17 -21.40 -1.00
CA LEU A 111 3.88 -21.71 0.25
C LEU A 111 2.97 -22.59 1.11
N GLU A 112 3.46 -23.78 1.46
CA GLU A 112 2.75 -24.73 2.31
C GLU A 112 3.60 -25.05 3.54
N ASP A 113 3.20 -24.57 4.72
CA ASP A 113 3.92 -24.81 5.97
C ASP A 113 5.44 -24.50 5.86
N VAL A 114 5.76 -23.29 5.38
CA VAL A 114 7.13 -22.80 5.21
C VAL A 114 7.62 -22.07 6.45
N ASN A 115 8.85 -22.33 6.89
CA ASN A 115 9.46 -21.62 8.02
C ASN A 115 10.93 -21.28 7.72
N ILE A 116 11.16 -20.05 7.27
CA ILE A 116 12.48 -19.52 6.93
C ILE A 116 12.94 -18.54 8.01
N LYS A 117 14.17 -18.71 8.48
CA LYS A 117 14.91 -17.76 9.32
C LYS A 117 16.23 -17.43 8.65
N SER A 118 16.26 -16.35 7.87
CA SER A 118 17.48 -15.91 7.18
C SER A 118 18.21 -14.84 7.99
N SER A 119 19.53 -14.96 8.06
CA SER A 119 20.43 -14.01 8.74
C SER A 119 21.23 -13.14 7.79
N GLU A 120 21.21 -13.43 6.48
CA GLU A 120 22.03 -12.72 5.50
C GLU A 120 21.23 -12.04 4.39
N LYS A 121 20.03 -12.55 4.08
CA LYS A 121 19.22 -12.12 2.93
C LYS A 121 17.73 -12.05 3.31
N ALA A 122 16.93 -11.57 2.37
CA ALA A 122 15.49 -11.75 2.44
C ALA A 122 15.15 -13.24 2.44
N ALA A 123 14.22 -13.66 3.30
CA ALA A 123 13.72 -15.02 3.36
C ALA A 123 13.07 -15.41 2.03
N MET A 124 12.34 -14.46 1.42
CA MET A 124 11.85 -14.59 0.07
C MET A 124 12.00 -13.28 -0.71
N THR A 125 12.50 -13.37 -1.95
CA THR A 125 12.61 -12.23 -2.86
C THR A 125 11.77 -12.44 -4.12
N VAL A 126 11.04 -11.40 -4.51
CA VAL A 126 10.27 -11.33 -5.75
C VAL A 126 10.84 -10.28 -6.69
N THR A 127 11.23 -10.68 -7.91
CA THR A 127 11.87 -9.82 -8.91
C THR A 127 11.29 -10.01 -10.31
N GLY A 128 11.76 -9.18 -11.26
CA GLY A 128 11.40 -9.29 -12.67
C GLY A 128 10.22 -8.42 -13.09
N ASN A 129 9.98 -8.38 -14.40
CA ASN A 129 9.00 -7.48 -15.04
C ASN A 129 7.61 -8.12 -15.24
N GLY A 130 7.45 -9.39 -14.88
CA GLY A 130 6.15 -10.06 -14.82
C GLY A 130 5.63 -10.14 -13.39
N SER A 131 4.37 -10.53 -13.22
CA SER A 131 3.76 -10.60 -11.89
C SER A 131 4.09 -11.90 -11.17
N VAL A 132 3.93 -11.92 -9.86
CA VAL A 132 4.00 -13.14 -9.05
C VAL A 132 2.69 -13.32 -8.29
N GLN A 133 2.14 -14.52 -8.34
CA GLN A 133 1.01 -14.96 -7.53
C GLN A 133 1.51 -15.94 -6.48
N LEU A 134 1.34 -15.55 -5.22
CA LEU A 134 1.71 -16.30 -4.04
C LEU A 134 0.44 -16.81 -3.34
N GLU A 135 0.17 -18.11 -3.47
CA GLU A 135 -0.86 -18.80 -2.70
C GLU A 135 -0.30 -19.17 -1.32
N LEU A 136 -1.10 -18.95 -0.27
CA LEU A 136 -0.76 -19.31 1.10
C LEU A 136 -1.56 -20.52 1.53
N ASN A 137 -0.86 -21.59 1.91
CA ASN A 137 -1.44 -22.78 2.52
C ASN A 137 -0.75 -23.04 3.86
N GLY A 138 -1.53 -23.44 4.86
CA GLY A 138 -1.00 -23.70 6.20
C GLY A 138 -0.36 -22.45 6.85
N LYS A 139 0.69 -22.66 7.67
CA LYS A 139 1.34 -21.57 8.40
C LYS A 139 2.73 -21.26 7.87
N ASN A 140 2.86 -20.11 7.22
CA ASN A 140 4.11 -19.69 6.59
C ASN A 140 4.80 -18.57 7.39
N THR A 141 6.11 -18.67 7.56
CA THR A 141 6.97 -17.70 8.25
C THR A 141 8.16 -17.34 7.37
N LEU A 142 8.30 -16.06 7.08
CA LEU A 142 9.41 -15.45 6.34
C LEU A 142 10.11 -14.45 7.27
N ASP A 143 11.10 -14.93 8.01
CA ASP A 143 11.79 -14.14 9.03
C ASP A 143 13.20 -13.76 8.58
N SER A 144 13.38 -12.47 8.30
CA SER A 144 14.65 -11.83 7.98
C SER A 144 15.10 -10.85 9.06
N SER A 145 14.65 -11.01 10.31
CA SER A 145 14.93 -10.04 11.38
C SER A 145 16.42 -9.83 11.64
N ASP A 146 17.25 -10.81 11.30
CA ASP A 146 18.69 -10.78 11.51
C ASP A 146 19.46 -10.41 10.21
N ALA A 147 18.74 -10.18 9.10
CA ALA A 147 19.29 -9.81 7.81
C ALA A 147 19.15 -8.29 7.57
N ASP A 148 20.17 -7.55 8.00
CA ASP A 148 20.19 -6.08 7.87
C ASP A 148 19.94 -5.61 6.45
N GLY A 149 18.95 -4.75 6.30
CA GLY A 149 18.56 -4.14 5.06
C GLY A 149 17.62 -4.97 4.21
N HIS A 150 17.14 -6.12 4.68
CA HIS A 150 16.28 -7.03 3.93
C HIS A 150 14.87 -7.14 4.51
N ALA A 151 13.89 -7.19 3.62
CA ALA A 151 12.51 -7.46 4.01
C ALA A 151 12.28 -8.96 4.26
N GLY A 152 11.24 -9.32 5.02
CA GLY A 152 10.84 -10.73 5.17
C GLY A 152 10.35 -11.30 3.83
N LEU A 153 9.43 -10.58 3.19
CA LEU A 153 9.05 -10.78 1.78
C LEU A 153 9.45 -9.55 0.97
N GLU A 154 10.56 -9.66 0.26
CA GLU A 154 11.20 -8.55 -0.44
C GLU A 154 10.63 -8.35 -1.84
N LYS A 155 10.16 -7.13 -2.09
CA LYS A 155 9.68 -6.66 -3.39
C LYS A 155 10.19 -5.26 -3.67
N ASN A 156 11.33 -5.20 -4.34
CA ASN A 156 11.97 -3.96 -4.77
C ASN A 156 11.53 -3.55 -6.17
N ALA A 157 11.26 -2.25 -6.36
CA ALA A 157 10.89 -1.72 -7.68
C ALA A 157 12.10 -1.68 -8.64
N VAL A 158 13.31 -1.47 -8.12
CA VAL A 158 14.54 -1.43 -8.94
C VAL A 158 14.90 -2.80 -9.53
N GLU A 159 14.39 -3.89 -8.95
CA GLU A 159 14.67 -5.27 -9.38
C GLU A 159 13.54 -5.86 -10.25
N GLY A 160 12.47 -5.10 -10.48
CA GLY A 160 11.35 -5.58 -11.26
C GLY A 160 10.09 -4.74 -11.17
N LYS A 161 9.48 -4.49 -12.33
CA LYS A 161 8.19 -3.78 -12.48
C LYS A 161 6.97 -4.68 -12.24
N GLY A 162 7.17 -5.96 -11.97
CA GLY A 162 6.09 -6.90 -11.69
C GLY A 162 5.30 -6.59 -10.44
N SER A 163 4.01 -6.94 -10.40
CA SER A 163 3.19 -6.91 -9.20
C SER A 163 3.34 -8.20 -8.39
N LEU A 164 3.32 -8.08 -7.05
CA LEU A 164 3.19 -9.22 -6.15
C LEU A 164 1.73 -9.34 -5.70
N TYR A 165 1.09 -10.48 -5.95
CA TYR A 165 -0.25 -10.83 -5.48
C TYR A 165 -0.14 -11.91 -4.40
N ILE A 166 -0.66 -11.62 -3.20
CA ILE A 166 -0.73 -12.56 -2.06
C ILE A 166 -2.19 -12.97 -1.89
N LYS A 167 -2.46 -14.27 -1.87
CA LYS A 167 -3.82 -14.83 -1.95
C LYS A 167 -3.96 -16.11 -1.11
N ASP A 168 -5.22 -16.42 -0.84
CA ASP A 168 -5.75 -17.62 -0.18
C ASP A 168 -7.05 -17.92 -0.93
N ASP A 169 -6.90 -18.36 -2.18
CA ASP A 169 -8.00 -18.62 -3.11
C ASP A 169 -8.79 -19.86 -2.71
N ASP A 170 -8.11 -20.86 -2.13
CA ASP A 170 -8.75 -22.08 -1.64
C ASP A 170 -9.49 -21.88 -0.31
N LYS A 171 -9.19 -20.78 0.41
CA LYS A 171 -9.83 -20.37 1.67
C LYS A 171 -9.62 -21.41 2.76
N ASP A 172 -8.46 -22.06 2.75
CA ASP A 172 -8.06 -23.03 3.76
C ASP A 172 -7.62 -22.35 5.08
N GLY A 173 -7.49 -21.02 5.08
CA GLY A 173 -7.05 -20.23 6.21
C GLY A 173 -5.54 -20.00 6.23
N GLY A 174 -4.88 -20.12 5.07
CA GLY A 174 -3.47 -19.84 4.87
C GLY A 174 -2.99 -18.56 5.51
N SER A 175 -1.81 -18.63 6.12
CA SER A 175 -1.22 -17.50 6.85
C SER A 175 0.21 -17.24 6.45
N LEU A 176 0.60 -15.96 6.57
CA LEU A 176 1.96 -15.48 6.34
C LEU A 176 2.36 -14.53 7.47
N THR A 177 3.41 -14.91 8.21
CA THR A 177 4.16 -14.01 9.09
C THR A 177 5.42 -13.54 8.36
N ALA A 178 5.59 -12.24 8.15
CA ALA A 178 6.75 -11.68 7.45
C ALA A 178 7.45 -10.62 8.31
N THR A 179 8.73 -10.82 8.61
CA THR A 179 9.52 -9.94 9.49
C THR A 179 10.77 -9.45 8.79
N GLY A 180 10.94 -8.13 8.68
CA GLY A 180 12.13 -7.50 8.09
C GLY A 180 13.25 -7.25 9.12
N GLY A 181 14.50 -7.21 8.63
CA GLY A 181 15.66 -6.75 9.39
C GLY A 181 15.75 -5.23 9.42
N GLU A 182 16.76 -4.65 10.08
CA GLU A 182 16.93 -3.18 10.15
C GLU A 182 16.88 -2.55 8.74
N GLY A 183 16.01 -1.57 8.53
CA GLY A 183 15.79 -0.93 7.23
C GLY A 183 14.95 -1.74 6.22
N GLY A 184 14.56 -2.98 6.51
CA GLY A 184 13.71 -3.82 5.67
C GLY A 184 12.27 -3.91 6.16
N ALA A 185 11.30 -3.82 5.24
CA ALA A 185 9.88 -3.97 5.56
C ALA A 185 9.53 -5.41 5.96
N GLY A 186 8.38 -5.62 6.61
CA GLY A 186 7.85 -6.99 6.74
C GLY A 186 7.55 -7.56 5.35
N ILE A 187 6.72 -6.84 4.59
CA ILE A 187 6.43 -7.11 3.18
C ILE A 187 6.69 -5.85 2.36
N GLY A 188 7.60 -5.93 1.39
CA GLY A 188 7.87 -4.85 0.45
C GLY A 188 9.35 -4.49 0.36
N GLY A 189 9.66 -3.22 0.55
CA GLY A 189 10.97 -2.66 0.23
C GLY A 189 12.07 -3.00 1.23
N SER A 190 13.29 -2.95 0.73
CA SER A 190 14.52 -3.22 1.47
C SER A 190 15.52 -2.07 1.33
N ALA A 191 16.47 -1.96 2.27
CA ALA A 191 17.59 -1.03 2.20
C ALA A 191 18.67 -1.50 1.22
N LYS A 192 18.70 -2.81 0.93
CA LYS A 192 19.66 -3.44 0.02
C LYS A 192 18.94 -4.24 -1.06
N THR A 193 19.40 -4.20 -2.29
CA THR A 193 18.95 -5.12 -3.35
C THR A 193 19.34 -6.56 -3.01
N SER A 194 18.74 -7.52 -3.70
CA SER A 194 19.00 -8.96 -3.54
C SER A 194 20.47 -9.37 -3.78
N ASP A 195 21.22 -8.57 -4.54
CA ASP A 195 22.66 -8.72 -4.76
C ASP A 195 23.54 -7.94 -3.75
N GLY A 196 22.94 -7.39 -2.69
CA GLY A 196 23.61 -6.73 -1.57
C GLY A 196 24.03 -5.29 -1.81
N LYS A 197 23.61 -4.66 -2.92
CA LYS A 197 23.89 -3.23 -3.19
C LYS A 197 22.90 -2.34 -2.45
N GLU A 198 23.30 -1.11 -2.17
CA GLU A 198 22.38 -0.11 -1.59
C GLU A 198 21.19 0.11 -2.52
N ASN A 199 19.99 -0.06 -1.97
CA ASN A 199 18.74 0.26 -2.61
C ASN A 199 18.19 1.54 -1.97
N ASN A 200 17.56 2.41 -2.76
CA ASN A 200 17.00 3.67 -2.25
C ASN A 200 15.80 3.49 -1.30
N GLY A 201 15.49 2.27 -0.84
CA GLY A 201 14.26 1.95 -0.13
C GLY A 201 13.02 2.21 -1.01
N VAL A 202 13.24 2.46 -2.31
CA VAL A 202 12.22 2.90 -3.24
C VAL A 202 11.53 1.68 -3.82
N THR A 203 10.25 1.61 -3.53
CA THR A 203 9.33 0.58 -3.98
C THR A 203 8.36 1.09 -5.04
N THR A 204 8.52 2.33 -5.50
CA THR A 204 7.69 2.94 -6.56
C THR A 204 8.54 3.25 -7.78
N SER A 205 8.20 2.66 -8.93
CA SER A 205 8.74 3.06 -10.23
C SER A 205 7.74 4.00 -10.93
N SER A 206 8.22 4.94 -11.73
CA SER A 206 7.38 5.87 -12.51
C SER A 206 6.61 5.21 -13.66
N ASP A 207 6.81 3.90 -13.88
CA ASP A 207 6.40 3.17 -15.07
C ASP A 207 5.77 1.80 -14.68
N TRP A 208 4.48 1.80 -14.32
CA TRP A 208 3.52 0.67 -14.22
C TRP A 208 3.38 -0.11 -12.89
N GLY A 209 2.16 -0.08 -12.35
CA GLY A 209 1.36 -1.18 -11.76
C GLY A 209 1.53 -1.47 -10.26
N ASN A 210 0.44 -1.91 -9.61
CA ASN A 210 0.35 -2.28 -8.19
C ASN A 210 1.60 -2.99 -7.68
N ASN A 211 2.35 -2.43 -6.73
CA ASN A 211 3.57 -3.11 -6.29
C ASN A 211 3.22 -4.34 -5.42
N ILE A 212 2.30 -4.17 -4.48
CA ILE A 212 1.85 -5.23 -3.56
C ILE A 212 0.31 -5.26 -3.55
N VAL A 213 -0.26 -6.43 -3.81
CA VAL A 213 -1.71 -6.67 -3.75
C VAL A 213 -1.98 -7.83 -2.79
N ILE A 214 -2.82 -7.59 -1.79
CA ILE A 214 -3.29 -8.62 -0.86
C ILE A 214 -4.76 -8.91 -1.18
N ASN A 215 -5.04 -10.12 -1.62
CA ASN A 215 -6.38 -10.60 -1.98
C ASN A 215 -7.02 -11.46 -0.88
N GLY A 216 -6.22 -12.08 -0.01
CA GLY A 216 -6.71 -13.02 1.00
C GLY A 216 -5.62 -13.45 1.99
N GLY A 217 -5.99 -14.39 2.85
CA GLY A 217 -5.12 -14.97 3.88
C GLY A 217 -5.08 -14.18 5.18
N THR A 218 -4.42 -14.75 6.19
CA THR A 218 -4.04 -14.07 7.42
C THR A 218 -2.60 -13.58 7.32
N ILE A 219 -2.38 -12.27 7.33
CA ILE A 219 -1.08 -11.66 7.09
C ILE A 219 -0.65 -10.90 8.34
N ASP A 220 0.50 -11.27 8.92
CA ASP A 220 1.15 -10.55 10.00
C ASP A 220 2.52 -10.04 9.54
N ALA A 221 2.63 -8.75 9.27
CA ALA A 221 3.84 -8.12 8.72
C ALA A 221 4.47 -7.13 9.70
N THR A 222 5.76 -7.33 10.01
CA THR A 222 6.51 -6.47 10.93
C THR A 222 7.76 -5.92 10.25
N GLY A 223 7.87 -4.59 10.19
CA GLY A 223 9.06 -3.91 9.69
C GLY A 223 10.19 -3.93 10.71
N GLY A 224 11.43 -4.05 10.25
CA GLY A 224 12.57 -3.76 11.09
C GLY A 224 12.72 -2.26 11.34
N LYS A 225 13.67 -1.87 12.19
CA LYS A 225 13.90 -0.46 12.55
C LYS A 225 13.97 0.45 11.31
N GLY A 226 13.26 1.56 11.35
CA GLY A 226 13.09 2.51 10.25
C GLY A 226 12.02 2.12 9.23
N ALA A 227 11.69 0.84 9.06
CA ALA A 227 10.89 0.35 7.93
C ALA A 227 9.40 0.15 8.25
N ALA A 228 8.58 0.14 7.20
CA ALA A 228 7.14 -0.12 7.35
C ALA A 228 6.83 -1.61 7.61
N GLY A 229 5.68 -1.90 8.20
CA GLY A 229 5.17 -3.27 8.27
C GLY A 229 4.90 -3.82 6.88
N ILE A 230 4.07 -3.12 6.12
CA ILE A 230 3.83 -3.35 4.69
C ILE A 230 4.11 -2.06 3.93
N GLY A 231 5.03 -2.10 2.97
CA GLY A 231 5.34 -0.95 2.15
C GLY A 231 6.84 -0.76 1.95
N SER A 232 7.37 0.40 2.31
CA SER A 232 8.77 0.76 2.02
C SER A 232 9.76 0.33 3.12
N GLY A 233 10.99 0.07 2.71
CA GLY A 233 12.18 0.03 3.58
C GLY A 233 12.88 1.39 3.67
N VAL A 234 13.90 1.52 4.50
CA VAL A 234 14.73 2.74 4.64
C VAL A 234 15.99 2.64 3.78
N ASN A 235 16.48 3.76 3.25
CA ASN A 235 17.87 3.87 2.76
C ASN A 235 18.69 4.81 3.65
N ALA A 236 20.01 4.58 3.68
CA ALA A 236 21.05 5.43 4.25
C ALA A 236 21.24 6.78 3.53
N SER A 237 20.68 7.01 2.33
CA SER A 237 21.08 8.17 1.50
C SER A 237 20.31 9.48 1.69
N GLY A 238 19.28 9.57 2.53
CA GLY A 238 18.61 10.85 2.84
C GLY A 238 17.97 11.60 1.65
N GLU A 239 17.99 11.05 0.42
CA GLU A 239 17.43 11.71 -0.75
C GLU A 239 15.90 11.66 -0.75
N GLN A 240 15.28 12.84 -0.73
CA GLN A 240 13.84 13.04 -0.89
C GLN A 240 13.50 12.98 -2.39
N TYR A 241 13.30 11.79 -2.94
CA TYR A 241 12.72 11.71 -4.28
C TYR A 241 11.22 12.03 -4.21
N ASN A 242 10.86 13.21 -4.69
CA ASN A 242 9.49 13.58 -5.01
C ASN A 242 9.07 12.89 -6.31
N PHE A 243 8.53 11.67 -6.22
CA PHE A 243 7.81 11.06 -7.34
C PHE A 243 6.30 11.23 -7.13
N TRP A 244 5.71 12.18 -7.88
CA TRP A 244 4.31 12.07 -8.25
C TRP A 244 4.21 11.13 -9.45
N THR A 245 3.85 9.87 -9.22
CA THR A 245 3.23 9.03 -10.26
C THR A 245 2.10 8.21 -9.65
N SER A 246 0.97 8.23 -10.33
CA SER A 246 -0.35 7.78 -9.91
C SER A 246 -0.58 6.31 -10.26
N GLU A 247 -0.06 5.37 -9.47
CA GLU A 247 -0.44 3.95 -9.54
C GLU A 247 -0.40 3.33 -8.14
N GLU A 248 -1.17 2.25 -7.92
CA GLU A 248 -1.37 1.69 -6.59
C GLU A 248 -0.06 1.14 -6.01
N PHE A 249 0.22 1.43 -4.75
CA PHE A 249 1.44 0.98 -4.09
C PHE A 249 1.17 -0.29 -3.28
N VAL A 250 0.19 -0.19 -2.40
CA VAL A 250 -0.37 -1.29 -1.63
C VAL A 250 -1.87 -1.28 -1.85
N THR A 251 -2.39 -2.38 -2.37
CA THR A 251 -3.83 -2.59 -2.56
C THR A 251 -4.26 -3.78 -1.73
N ILE A 252 -5.17 -3.56 -0.78
CA ILE A 252 -5.79 -4.64 0.01
C ILE A 252 -7.22 -4.80 -0.46
N THR A 253 -7.53 -5.99 -0.98
CA THR A 253 -8.86 -6.35 -1.50
C THR A 253 -9.51 -7.50 -0.74
N GLY A 254 -8.87 -7.95 0.34
CA GLY A 254 -9.34 -9.02 1.20
C GLY A 254 -8.27 -9.42 2.22
N GLY A 255 -8.60 -10.44 3.03
CA GLY A 255 -7.72 -10.98 4.06
C GLY A 255 -7.89 -10.33 5.45
N ASN A 256 -7.19 -10.91 6.43
CA ASN A 256 -7.01 -10.37 7.77
C ASN A 256 -5.55 -9.92 7.91
N VAL A 257 -5.32 -8.61 7.84
CA VAL A 257 -3.97 -8.03 7.72
C VAL A 257 -3.62 -7.26 8.99
N THR A 258 -2.59 -7.70 9.70
CA THR A 258 -1.93 -6.96 10.76
C THR A 258 -0.57 -6.46 10.25
N ALA A 259 -0.33 -5.15 10.34
CA ALA A 259 0.92 -4.55 9.91
C ALA A 259 1.48 -3.61 11.00
N THR A 260 2.71 -3.85 11.42
CA THR A 260 3.39 -3.06 12.44
C THR A 260 4.70 -2.51 11.89
N GLY A 261 4.83 -1.18 11.89
CA GLY A 261 6.07 -0.51 11.51
C GLY A 261 7.17 -0.73 12.55
N GLY A 262 8.41 -0.87 12.10
CA GLY A 262 9.55 -0.70 12.99
C GLY A 262 9.70 0.75 13.43
N GLU A 263 10.61 1.05 14.36
CA GLU A 263 10.80 2.40 14.90
C GLU A 263 10.96 3.43 13.76
N GLY A 264 10.07 4.42 13.68
CA GLY A 264 10.06 5.45 12.63
C GLY A 264 9.21 5.09 11.40
N GLY A 265 8.86 3.82 11.22
CA GLY A 265 8.05 3.32 10.10
C GLY A 265 6.55 3.31 10.36
N ALA A 266 5.78 3.44 9.28
CA ALA A 266 4.32 3.26 9.32
C ALA A 266 3.93 1.78 9.46
N GLY A 267 2.72 1.51 9.96
CA GLY A 267 2.15 0.16 9.88
C GLY A 267 2.02 -0.28 8.42
N ILE A 268 1.26 0.48 7.64
CA ILE A 268 1.15 0.33 6.18
C ILE A 268 1.52 1.65 5.52
N GLY A 269 2.54 1.63 4.65
CA GLY A 269 2.94 2.77 3.85
C GLY A 269 4.45 3.04 3.89
N GLY A 270 4.82 4.21 4.36
CA GLY A 270 6.18 4.74 4.28
C GLY A 270 7.08 4.30 5.43
N ALA A 271 8.36 4.14 5.10
CA ALA A 271 9.45 4.06 6.07
C ALA A 271 9.77 5.44 6.68
N GLU A 272 10.68 5.50 7.65
CA GLU A 272 11.16 6.75 8.24
C GLU A 272 11.67 7.73 7.16
N GLY A 273 11.19 8.97 7.21
CA GLY A 273 11.48 10.00 6.22
C GLY A 273 10.85 9.77 4.84
N LYS A 274 10.04 8.72 4.64
CA LYS A 274 9.42 8.35 3.37
C LYS A 274 7.90 8.44 3.44
N ASN A 275 7.32 8.95 2.36
CA ASN A 275 5.87 9.10 2.26
C ASN A 275 5.20 7.74 2.04
N GLY A 276 4.02 7.54 2.62
CA GLY A 276 3.10 6.48 2.17
C GLY A 276 2.43 6.94 0.89
N LEU A 277 2.72 6.30 -0.25
CA LEU A 277 2.14 6.64 -1.54
C LEU A 277 1.07 5.60 -1.90
N GLY A 278 -0.02 6.00 -2.55
CA GLY A 278 -0.96 5.09 -3.23
C GLY A 278 -1.47 3.92 -2.39
N LEU A 279 -2.15 4.21 -1.28
CA LEU A 279 -2.65 3.19 -0.36
C LEU A 279 -4.15 2.98 -0.58
N TYR A 280 -4.51 1.79 -1.06
CA TYR A 280 -5.87 1.47 -1.48
C TYR A 280 -6.41 0.29 -0.70
N PHE A 281 -7.59 0.47 -0.11
CA PHE A 281 -8.26 -0.55 0.68
C PHE A 281 -9.66 -0.72 0.11
N ARG A 282 -9.97 -1.92 -0.38
CA ARG A 282 -11.25 -2.23 -1.02
C ARG A 282 -12.10 -3.15 -0.16
N ASP A 283 -11.45 -4.08 0.55
CA ASP A 283 -12.10 -5.01 1.47
C ASP A 283 -11.08 -5.56 2.48
N GLY A 284 -11.56 -6.38 3.43
CA GLY A 284 -10.75 -7.08 4.42
C GLY A 284 -10.85 -6.51 5.84
N THR A 285 -10.16 -7.15 6.77
CA THR A 285 -9.95 -6.66 8.14
C THR A 285 -8.50 -6.23 8.28
N ILE A 286 -8.26 -4.93 8.50
CA ILE A 286 -6.93 -4.34 8.49
C ILE A 286 -6.63 -3.69 9.83
N LYS A 287 -5.52 -4.09 10.46
CA LYS A 287 -4.95 -3.48 11.67
C LYS A 287 -3.56 -2.96 11.33
N ALA A 288 -3.35 -1.65 11.42
CA ALA A 288 -2.09 -1.02 11.07
C ALA A 288 -1.58 -0.13 12.20
N THR A 289 -0.36 -0.37 12.65
CA THR A 289 0.25 0.33 13.79
C THR A 289 1.59 0.93 13.40
N GLY A 290 1.71 2.25 13.47
CA GLY A 290 2.98 2.94 13.30
C GLY A 290 3.77 2.99 14.60
N THR A 291 5.10 3.07 14.51
CA THR A 291 5.96 3.22 15.70
C THR A 291 7.01 4.31 15.50
N GLY A 292 7.58 4.86 16.58
CA GLY A 292 8.67 5.87 16.52
C GLY A 292 8.36 7.15 15.71
N GLY A 293 7.11 7.63 15.71
CA GLY A 293 6.65 8.77 14.91
C GLY A 293 6.01 8.38 13.57
N GLY A 294 5.94 7.09 13.22
CA GLY A 294 5.19 6.60 12.07
C GLY A 294 3.67 6.56 12.29
N ALA A 295 2.92 6.76 11.21
CA ALA A 295 1.47 6.65 11.18
C ALA A 295 0.99 5.19 11.18
N GLY A 296 -0.26 4.94 11.58
CA GLY A 296 -0.86 3.62 11.39
C GLY A 296 -0.91 3.24 9.91
N ILE A 297 -1.59 4.07 9.11
CA ILE A 297 -1.60 4.00 7.65
C ILE A 297 -1.12 5.33 7.11
N GLY A 298 -0.06 5.34 6.30
CA GLY A 298 0.44 6.55 5.66
C GLY A 298 1.95 6.70 5.74
N GLY A 299 2.42 7.86 6.19
CA GLY A 299 3.85 8.19 6.22
C GLY A 299 4.61 7.66 7.44
N GLY A 300 5.90 7.40 7.28
CA GLY A 300 6.81 7.25 8.41
C GLY A 300 7.11 8.60 9.09
N SER A 301 7.89 8.57 10.16
CA SER A 301 8.30 9.76 10.89
C SER A 301 8.97 10.78 9.97
N GLY A 302 8.62 12.06 10.07
CA GLY A 302 9.10 13.13 9.19
C GLY A 302 8.41 13.19 7.82
N ALA A 303 7.48 12.28 7.51
CA ALA A 303 6.91 12.14 6.17
C ALA A 303 5.38 12.05 6.15
N GLY A 304 4.80 12.43 5.01
CA GLY A 304 3.38 12.47 4.79
C GLY A 304 2.79 11.19 4.18
N ALA A 305 1.51 11.26 3.85
CA ALA A 305 0.86 10.29 3.00
C ALA A 305 0.32 11.01 1.76
N ASN A 306 0.45 10.37 0.61
CA ASN A 306 -0.13 10.81 -0.64
C ASN A 306 -1.10 9.74 -1.14
N MET A 307 -2.38 10.11 -1.21
CA MET A 307 -3.48 9.29 -1.70
C MET A 307 -3.72 8.04 -0.86
N VAL A 308 -4.61 8.18 0.11
CA VAL A 308 -5.20 7.06 0.86
C VAL A 308 -6.66 6.95 0.47
N GLU A 309 -7.08 5.80 -0.04
CA GLU A 309 -8.45 5.57 -0.48
C GLU A 309 -9.06 4.33 0.19
N LEU A 310 -10.18 4.51 0.88
CA LEU A 310 -10.89 3.43 1.58
C LEU A 310 -12.25 3.18 0.91
N GLY A 311 -12.48 1.97 0.43
CA GLY A 311 -13.57 1.65 -0.48
C GLY A 311 -13.29 2.16 -1.90
N GLN A 312 -14.28 2.06 -2.78
CA GLN A 312 -14.17 2.53 -4.16
C GLN A 312 -15.45 3.29 -4.54
N SER A 313 -15.30 4.42 -5.24
CA SER A 313 -16.46 5.19 -5.72
C SER A 313 -17.37 4.31 -6.57
N GLY A 314 -18.67 4.34 -6.28
CA GLY A 314 -19.68 3.55 -6.98
C GLY A 314 -19.67 2.05 -6.68
N ALA A 315 -18.69 1.55 -5.90
CA ALA A 315 -18.80 0.22 -5.32
C ALA A 315 -19.86 0.25 -4.20
N GLY A 316 -20.60 -0.85 -4.04
CA GLY A 316 -21.59 -0.97 -2.97
C GLY A 316 -20.95 -0.95 -1.58
N GLU A 317 -21.78 -1.08 -0.54
CA GLU A 317 -21.29 -1.26 0.84
C GLU A 317 -20.40 -2.50 0.93
N THR A 318 -19.30 -2.38 1.69
CA THR A 318 -18.35 -3.47 1.96
C THR A 318 -18.27 -3.71 3.46
N ASP A 319 -17.97 -4.94 3.87
CA ASP A 319 -17.73 -5.31 5.28
C ASP A 319 -16.30 -4.95 5.74
N MET A 320 -15.57 -4.20 4.91
CA MET A 320 -14.23 -3.71 5.17
C MET A 320 -14.13 -3.05 6.55
N THR A 321 -13.16 -3.47 7.36
CA THR A 321 -12.90 -2.90 8.67
C THR A 321 -11.44 -2.50 8.79
N ILE A 322 -11.17 -1.24 9.15
CA ILE A 322 -9.82 -0.69 9.32
C ILE A 322 -9.64 -0.20 10.74
N THR A 323 -8.53 -0.55 11.37
CA THR A 323 -8.05 0.00 12.64
C THR A 323 -6.63 0.50 12.44
N ALA A 324 -6.44 1.81 12.47
CA ALA A 324 -5.15 2.45 12.22
C ALA A 324 -4.72 3.25 13.45
N VAL A 325 -3.52 2.98 13.97
CA VAL A 325 -3.00 3.64 15.17
C VAL A 325 -1.64 4.26 14.90
N GLY A 326 -1.58 5.58 15.04
CA GLY A 326 -0.34 6.36 14.97
C GLY A 326 0.40 6.32 16.30
N SER A 327 1.72 6.37 16.22
CA SER A 327 2.56 6.59 17.39
C SER A 327 2.61 8.08 17.79
N ALA A 328 3.33 8.42 18.87
CA ALA A 328 3.45 9.80 19.34
C ALA A 328 3.84 10.76 18.21
N GLY A 329 3.08 11.85 18.07
CA GLY A 329 3.21 12.86 17.01
C GLY A 329 2.60 12.46 15.66
N ALA A 330 2.19 11.21 15.47
CA ALA A 330 1.73 10.68 14.19
C ALA A 330 0.22 10.48 14.11
N ALA A 331 -0.33 10.59 12.90
CA ALA A 331 -1.74 10.34 12.68
C ALA A 331 -2.09 8.84 12.71
N GLY A 332 -3.34 8.52 13.02
CA GLY A 332 -3.88 7.17 12.80
C GLY A 332 -3.83 6.81 11.32
N ILE A 333 -4.49 7.63 10.49
CA ILE A 333 -4.37 7.60 9.04
C ILE A 333 -3.85 8.95 8.55
N GLY A 334 -2.70 8.96 7.88
CA GLY A 334 -2.16 10.15 7.23
C GLY A 334 -0.68 10.36 7.45
N GLY A 335 -0.31 11.55 7.93
CA GLY A 335 1.10 11.88 8.13
C GLY A 335 1.71 11.21 9.36
N GLY A 336 2.97 10.78 9.24
CA GLY A 336 3.82 10.60 10.42
C GLY A 336 4.11 11.95 11.10
N LYS A 337 4.90 11.96 12.17
CA LYS A 337 5.28 13.20 12.86
C LYS A 337 5.88 14.21 11.86
N GLY A 338 5.36 15.44 11.80
CA GLY A 338 5.76 16.47 10.83
C GLY A 338 5.14 16.33 9.43
N GLY A 339 4.44 15.22 9.16
CA GLY A 339 3.88 14.87 7.87
C GLY A 339 2.45 15.35 7.64
N ARG A 340 2.09 15.53 6.36
CA ARG A 340 0.73 15.88 5.89
C ARG A 340 0.06 14.67 5.22
N LEU A 341 -1.26 14.54 5.34
CA LEU A 341 -2.08 13.73 4.44
C LEU A 341 -2.50 14.58 3.23
N GLN A 342 -1.87 14.35 2.09
CA GLN A 342 -2.08 15.19 0.90
C GLN A 342 -3.46 15.00 0.30
N SER A 343 -3.91 13.74 0.20
CA SER A 343 -5.22 13.38 -0.34
C SER A 343 -5.74 12.14 0.38
N PHE A 344 -7.00 12.22 0.81
CA PHE A 344 -7.73 11.11 1.39
C PHE A 344 -9.12 11.06 0.78
N ALA A 345 -9.56 9.87 0.38
CA ALA A 345 -10.93 9.63 -0.01
C ALA A 345 -11.48 8.39 0.70
N SER A 346 -12.74 8.41 1.07
CA SER A 346 -13.39 7.19 1.53
C SER A 346 -14.83 7.09 1.10
N TYR A 347 -15.25 5.87 0.75
CA TYR A 347 -16.51 5.54 0.09
C TYR A 347 -17.33 4.48 0.83
N SER A 348 -16.70 3.55 1.56
CA SER A 348 -17.40 2.45 2.25
C SER A 348 -16.59 1.90 3.44
N GLY A 349 -17.20 0.95 4.17
CA GLY A 349 -16.55 0.23 5.27
C GLY A 349 -16.57 0.97 6.60
N THR A 350 -15.96 0.36 7.61
CA THR A 350 -15.82 0.90 8.97
C THR A 350 -14.36 1.17 9.26
N THR A 351 -14.03 2.40 9.67
CA THR A 351 -12.65 2.82 9.96
C THR A 351 -12.54 3.40 11.35
N THR A 352 -11.65 2.85 12.16
CA THR A 352 -11.20 3.43 13.43
C THR A 352 -9.77 3.93 13.26
N ALA A 353 -9.54 5.23 13.46
CA ALA A 353 -8.24 5.85 13.27
C ALA A 353 -7.87 6.65 14.52
N THR A 354 -6.80 6.25 15.20
CA THR A 354 -6.34 6.88 16.44
C THR A 354 -4.96 7.48 16.24
N GLY A 355 -4.83 8.79 16.37
CA GLY A 355 -3.54 9.47 16.41
C GLY A 355 -2.87 9.30 17.77
N GLY A 356 -1.54 9.26 17.76
CA GLY A 356 -0.78 9.38 19.01
C GLY A 356 -0.81 10.81 19.54
N GLU A 357 -0.18 11.07 20.69
CA GLU A 357 -0.09 12.42 21.27
C GLU A 357 0.29 13.47 20.21
N GLY A 358 -0.51 14.53 20.05
CA GLY A 358 -0.26 15.57 19.05
C GLY A 358 -0.56 15.19 17.58
N GLY A 359 -0.88 13.95 17.26
CA GLY A 359 -1.28 13.50 15.92
C GLY A 359 -2.79 13.42 15.71
N ALA A 360 -3.26 13.67 14.49
CA ALA A 360 -4.69 13.58 14.17
C ALA A 360 -5.21 12.12 14.13
N GLY A 361 -6.52 11.92 14.28
CA GLY A 361 -7.12 10.62 13.98
C GLY A 361 -6.93 10.27 12.50
N ILE A 362 -7.49 11.11 11.62
CA ILE A 362 -7.24 11.10 10.17
C ILE A 362 -6.76 12.49 9.75
N GLY A 363 -5.55 12.62 9.22
CA GLY A 363 -5.01 13.92 8.85
C GLY A 363 -3.49 14.03 8.97
N SER A 364 -3.01 15.18 9.39
CA SER A 364 -1.58 15.45 9.58
C SER A 364 -1.08 14.91 10.92
N GLY A 365 0.23 14.63 10.99
CA GLY A 365 0.93 14.52 12.26
C GLY A 365 1.11 15.89 12.93
N GLU A 366 1.66 15.88 14.13
CA GLU A 366 2.15 17.05 14.86
C GLU A 366 3.11 17.86 13.97
N GLU A 367 2.98 19.18 13.96
CA GLU A 367 3.76 20.10 13.09
C GLU A 367 3.61 19.85 11.57
N GLY A 368 2.65 19.02 11.18
CA GLY A 368 2.28 18.78 9.80
C GLY A 368 1.55 19.95 9.16
N GLN A 369 1.58 20.00 7.83
CA GLN A 369 0.71 20.91 7.07
C GLN A 369 -0.73 20.37 7.04
N GLY A 370 -1.68 21.29 6.83
CA GLY A 370 -3.09 20.98 6.64
C GLY A 370 -3.33 20.00 5.51
N SER A 371 -4.24 19.06 5.76
CA SER A 371 -4.61 17.94 4.91
C SER A 371 -5.88 18.23 4.12
N GLU A 372 -6.09 17.52 3.01
CA GLU A 372 -7.32 17.61 2.22
C GLU A 372 -8.05 16.27 2.27
N LEU A 373 -9.24 16.25 2.87
CA LEU A 373 -9.98 15.02 3.18
C LEU A 373 -11.32 15.00 2.45
N TYR A 374 -11.62 13.91 1.74
CA TYR A 374 -12.88 13.67 1.03
C TYR A 374 -13.63 12.49 1.67
N LEU A 375 -14.69 12.78 2.43
CA LEU A 375 -15.49 11.79 3.14
C LEU A 375 -16.79 11.55 2.37
N CYS A 376 -16.77 10.55 1.48
CA CYS A 376 -17.85 10.31 0.51
C CYS A 376 -18.80 9.18 0.94
N GLY A 377 -18.39 8.33 1.89
CA GLY A 377 -19.19 7.25 2.46
C GLY A 377 -18.40 6.44 3.50
N GLY A 378 -19.03 5.42 4.09
CA GLY A 378 -18.46 4.62 5.19
C GLY A 378 -18.74 5.18 6.59
N THR A 379 -18.28 4.45 7.60
CA THR A 379 -18.37 4.79 9.04
C THR A 379 -16.98 5.10 9.59
N PHE A 380 -16.81 6.23 10.26
CA PHE A 380 -15.52 6.65 10.83
C PHE A 380 -15.59 6.90 12.32
N LEU A 381 -14.59 6.37 13.02
CA LEU A 381 -14.27 6.65 14.41
C LEU A 381 -12.84 7.20 14.44
N ALA A 382 -12.71 8.52 14.26
CA ALA A 382 -11.41 9.19 14.29
C ALA A 382 -11.17 9.83 15.67
N TYR A 383 -10.00 9.57 16.23
CA TYR A 383 -9.59 10.02 17.56
C TYR A 383 -8.21 10.68 17.46
N GLY A 384 -8.16 12.01 17.54
CA GLY A 384 -6.90 12.75 17.59
C GLY A 384 -6.29 12.70 18.98
N GLY A 385 -4.97 12.60 19.07
CA GLY A 385 -4.26 12.68 20.35
C GLY A 385 -4.30 14.07 20.98
N GLU A 386 -3.68 14.22 22.15
CA GLU A 386 -3.72 15.47 22.90
C GLU A 386 -3.27 16.69 22.05
N GLY A 387 -4.13 17.71 21.99
CA GLY A 387 -3.87 18.94 21.23
C GLY A 387 -4.04 18.84 19.72
N ALA A 388 -4.46 17.68 19.19
CA ALA A 388 -4.76 17.46 17.78
C ALA A 388 -6.27 17.34 17.52
N ASN A 389 -6.64 17.43 16.24
CA ASN A 389 -8.01 17.21 15.79
C ASN A 389 -8.27 15.73 15.51
N ASN A 390 -9.53 15.31 15.63
CA ASN A 390 -9.96 13.99 15.15
C ASN A 390 -9.76 13.86 13.64
N LEU A 391 -10.16 14.90 12.90
CA LEU A 391 -10.01 15.00 11.47
C LEU A 391 -9.23 16.27 11.12
N GLY A 392 -8.28 16.14 10.21
CA GLY A 392 -7.56 17.27 9.64
C GLY A 392 -6.16 17.44 10.21
N ASN A 393 -6.01 18.16 11.32
CA ASN A 393 -4.70 18.66 11.75
C ASN A 393 -4.20 18.01 13.03
N GLY A 394 -2.90 17.72 13.05
CA GLY A 394 -2.13 17.52 14.27
C GLY A 394 -1.91 18.84 15.02
N LYS A 395 -1.36 18.70 16.24
CA LYS A 395 -0.94 19.80 17.09
C LYS A 395 0.13 20.65 16.41
N ASN A 396 0.20 21.94 16.74
CA ASN A 396 1.20 22.88 16.21
C ASN A 396 1.25 22.95 14.67
N LYS A 397 0.11 22.72 14.01
CA LYS A 397 -0.05 22.71 12.56
C LYS A 397 0.56 23.92 11.86
N LYS A 398 1.12 23.69 10.66
CA LYS A 398 1.70 24.74 9.80
C LYS A 398 0.66 25.43 8.89
N SER A 399 -0.47 24.77 8.64
CA SER A 399 -1.60 25.31 7.89
C SER A 399 -2.90 24.57 8.23
N GLU A 400 -4.04 25.16 7.90
CA GLU A 400 -5.38 24.58 8.13
C GLU A 400 -5.69 23.45 7.16
N SER A 401 -6.33 22.39 7.65
CA SER A 401 -6.90 21.32 6.83
C SER A 401 -8.25 21.71 6.22
N VAL A 402 -8.58 21.09 5.10
CA VAL A 402 -9.88 21.23 4.42
C VAL A 402 -10.57 19.87 4.38
N ILE A 403 -11.87 19.85 4.68
CA ILE A 403 -12.69 18.64 4.71
C ILE A 403 -13.87 18.82 3.77
N HIS A 404 -13.98 17.91 2.81
CA HIS A 404 -15.03 17.80 1.81
C HIS A 404 -15.89 16.57 2.10
N TYR A 405 -17.19 16.69 1.83
CA TYR A 405 -18.18 15.61 1.98
C TYR A 405 -18.80 15.23 0.63
N THR A 406 -18.03 15.45 -0.43
CA THR A 406 -18.44 15.31 -1.83
C THR A 406 -17.45 14.43 -2.56
N ASP A 407 -17.92 13.60 -3.48
CA ASP A 407 -17.02 12.78 -4.30
C ASP A 407 -16.12 13.69 -5.16
N PRO A 408 -14.78 13.62 -5.02
CA PRO A 408 -13.85 14.42 -5.82
C PRO A 408 -13.98 14.13 -7.32
N ASN A 409 -14.42 12.92 -7.69
CA ASN A 409 -14.59 12.46 -9.06
C ASN A 409 -15.93 12.84 -9.70
N ASN A 410 -16.90 13.35 -8.91
CA ASN A 410 -18.24 13.68 -9.39
C ASN A 410 -18.66 15.12 -9.07
N ARG A 411 -17.78 16.11 -9.32
CA ARG A 411 -18.03 17.54 -9.03
C ARG A 411 -19.23 18.17 -9.77
N SER A 412 -19.82 17.50 -10.76
CA SER A 412 -20.86 18.04 -11.66
C SER A 412 -22.26 17.43 -11.48
N ASP A 413 -22.45 16.51 -10.55
CA ASP A 413 -23.78 15.95 -10.26
C ASP A 413 -24.65 16.98 -9.51
N PRO A 414 -25.85 17.35 -9.99
CA PRO A 414 -26.76 18.22 -9.25
C PRO A 414 -27.29 17.59 -7.95
N ASP A 415 -27.10 16.28 -7.73
CA ASP A 415 -27.28 15.62 -6.45
C ASP A 415 -26.03 15.64 -5.55
N ASN A 416 -24.91 16.20 -6.03
CA ASN A 416 -23.72 16.48 -5.24
C ASN A 416 -24.06 17.57 -4.21
N VAL A 417 -23.94 17.24 -2.93
CA VAL A 417 -24.43 18.08 -1.84
C VAL A 417 -23.46 19.23 -1.62
N THR A 418 -23.81 20.42 -2.09
CA THR A 418 -23.29 21.66 -1.50
C THR A 418 -23.90 21.78 -0.11
N ILE A 419 -23.09 21.61 0.93
CA ILE A 419 -23.56 21.74 2.32
C ILE A 419 -23.68 23.23 2.64
N ASP A 420 -24.92 23.72 2.70
CA ASP A 420 -25.24 24.95 3.41
C ASP A 420 -25.40 24.60 4.89
N SER A 421 -24.63 25.26 5.75
CA SER A 421 -24.42 24.86 7.14
C SER A 421 -25.55 25.36 8.04
N GLU A 422 -26.42 24.50 8.57
CA GLU A 422 -27.31 24.94 9.67
C GLU A 422 -27.88 23.89 10.67
N GLU A 423 -27.60 22.58 10.59
CA GLU A 423 -27.99 21.64 11.67
C GLU A 423 -26.88 20.64 12.01
N VAL A 424 -26.70 20.30 13.29
CA VAL A 424 -25.67 19.38 13.85
C VAL A 424 -26.37 18.20 14.55
N GLY A 425 -25.75 17.04 14.74
CA GLY A 425 -26.37 15.82 15.31
C GLY A 425 -25.98 15.50 16.78
N GLU A 426 -26.68 14.53 17.39
CA GLU A 426 -26.49 14.06 18.78
C GLU A 426 -25.96 12.61 18.88
N TRP A 427 -25.09 12.35 19.87
CA TRP A 427 -24.44 11.05 20.17
C TRP A 427 -25.42 9.91 20.57
N ASN A 428 -25.12 8.67 20.13
CA ASN A 428 -25.88 7.46 20.50
C ASN A 428 -25.15 6.68 21.61
N VAL A 429 -25.66 6.79 22.84
CA VAL A 429 -25.07 6.23 24.08
C VAL A 429 -25.07 4.69 24.09
N GLU A 430 -26.02 4.05 23.40
CA GLU A 430 -26.23 2.61 23.47
C GLU A 430 -25.25 1.83 22.57
N ASN A 431 -24.76 2.47 21.50
CA ASN A 431 -23.91 1.86 20.47
C ASN A 431 -22.44 2.30 20.49
N LYS A 432 -22.03 3.17 21.44
CA LYS A 432 -20.67 3.77 21.50
C LYS A 432 -20.23 4.49 20.20
N THR A 433 -21.17 4.89 19.34
CA THR A 433 -20.89 5.56 18.06
C THR A 433 -21.26 7.05 18.13
N LEU A 434 -20.41 7.90 17.56
CA LEU A 434 -20.75 9.30 17.32
C LEU A 434 -21.50 9.42 15.99
N GLU A 435 -22.79 9.09 16.05
CA GLU A 435 -23.75 9.39 14.99
C GLU A 435 -23.99 10.89 14.94
N VAL A 436 -23.63 11.53 13.84
CA VAL A 436 -24.25 12.80 13.48
C VAL A 436 -25.30 12.50 12.41
N LYS A 437 -26.50 13.06 12.61
CA LYS A 437 -27.67 12.81 11.78
C LYS A 437 -27.89 14.01 10.87
N TYR A 438 -27.82 13.79 9.55
CA TYR A 438 -28.42 14.66 8.54
C TYR A 438 -29.58 13.93 7.84
N LYS A 439 -30.51 14.70 7.27
CA LYS A 439 -31.59 14.19 6.41
C LYS A 439 -31.47 14.77 5.00
N LYS A 440 -31.42 13.89 3.99
CA LYS A 440 -32.03 14.09 2.66
C LYS A 440 -32.88 12.84 2.40
N GLY A 441 -34.07 12.76 3.00
CA GLY A 441 -34.79 11.49 3.14
C GLY A 441 -34.14 10.53 4.18
N ASN A 442 -34.37 9.22 4.06
CA ASN A 442 -34.04 8.17 5.07
C ASN A 442 -32.54 7.78 5.21
N LYS A 443 -31.56 8.65 4.96
CA LYS A 443 -30.11 8.31 5.07
C LYS A 443 -29.32 9.31 5.92
N VAL A 444 -28.39 8.78 6.72
CA VAL A 444 -27.59 9.43 7.78
C VAL A 444 -26.15 9.67 7.30
N VAL A 445 -25.56 10.85 7.57
CA VAL A 445 -24.15 11.21 7.30
C VAL A 445 -23.64 12.13 8.44
N SER A 446 -22.34 12.19 8.74
CA SER A 446 -21.77 12.72 10.01
C SER A 446 -20.93 14.03 9.93
N ARG A 447 -20.80 14.79 11.04
CA ARG A 447 -19.75 15.81 11.36
C ARG A 447 -19.15 15.47 12.71
N VAL A 448 -17.85 15.61 12.89
CA VAL A 448 -17.30 15.89 14.24
C VAL A 448 -16.03 16.72 14.11
N ASN A 449 -16.06 17.91 14.68
CA ASN A 449 -14.85 18.59 15.14
C ASN A 449 -15.08 18.90 16.60
N TYR A 450 -14.22 18.39 17.49
CA TYR A 450 -13.66 19.03 18.68
C TYR A 450 -12.57 18.13 19.26
N ALA A 451 -11.49 18.74 19.75
CA ALA A 451 -10.33 18.06 20.33
C ALA A 451 -10.77 17.22 21.55
N GLY A 452 -10.63 15.90 21.45
CA GLY A 452 -10.80 15.02 22.60
C GLY A 452 -9.47 14.71 23.27
N LYS A 453 -9.56 14.36 24.54
CA LYS A 453 -8.44 13.93 25.36
C LYS A 453 -8.44 12.41 25.40
N TRP A 454 -7.40 11.82 24.84
CA TRP A 454 -7.12 10.41 25.07
C TRP A 454 -6.47 10.23 26.45
N THR A 455 -6.97 9.26 27.22
CA THR A 455 -6.43 8.90 28.53
C THR A 455 -6.16 7.40 28.54
N VAL A 456 -4.91 7.01 28.72
CA VAL A 456 -4.55 5.60 28.85
C VAL A 456 -5.16 5.06 30.14
N THR A 457 -5.92 3.97 30.03
CA THR A 457 -6.42 3.22 31.20
C THR A 457 -5.63 1.93 31.46
N ARG A 458 -4.98 1.41 30.42
CA ARG A 458 -4.04 0.30 30.43
C ARG A 458 -3.08 0.49 29.26
N GLU A 459 -1.79 0.61 29.57
CA GLU A 459 -0.75 0.65 28.54
C GLU A 459 -0.76 -0.63 27.69
N ALA A 460 -0.50 -0.49 26.39
CA ALA A 460 -0.22 -1.66 25.56
C ALA A 460 1.14 -2.26 25.95
N THR A 461 1.25 -3.59 25.90
CA THR A 461 2.54 -4.28 26.08
C THR A 461 2.98 -4.88 24.75
N CYS A 462 4.16 -5.51 24.70
CA CYS A 462 4.61 -6.20 23.50
C CYS A 462 3.67 -7.31 23.05
N THR A 463 2.93 -7.92 23.97
CA THR A 463 2.09 -9.11 23.72
C THR A 463 0.60 -8.86 23.95
N GLU A 464 0.22 -7.84 24.71
CA GLU A 464 -1.18 -7.53 25.02
C GLU A 464 -1.58 -6.16 24.48
N GLU A 465 -2.77 -6.11 23.89
CA GLU A 465 -3.42 -4.86 23.49
C GLU A 465 -3.63 -3.95 24.71
N GLY A 466 -3.31 -2.67 24.59
CA GLY A 466 -3.66 -1.65 25.58
C GLY A 466 -5.13 -1.24 25.50
N LYS A 467 -5.56 -0.47 26.50
CA LYS A 467 -6.91 0.12 26.55
C LYS A 467 -6.83 1.57 27.00
N GLY A 468 -7.46 2.46 26.26
CA GLY A 468 -7.61 3.86 26.63
C GLY A 468 -9.08 4.25 26.72
N THR A 469 -9.32 5.41 27.29
CA THR A 469 -10.59 6.13 27.15
C THR A 469 -10.36 7.38 26.33
N TYR A 470 -11.17 7.57 25.29
CA TYR A 470 -11.20 8.80 24.52
C TYR A 470 -12.35 9.66 25.01
N THR A 471 -12.05 10.83 25.56
CA THR A 471 -13.06 11.78 26.02
C THR A 471 -13.13 12.97 25.06
N ALA A 472 -14.22 13.09 24.30
CA ALA A 472 -14.49 14.24 23.44
C ALA A 472 -15.52 15.16 24.11
N THR A 473 -15.31 16.47 24.02
CA THR A 473 -16.30 17.47 24.43
C THR A 473 -16.73 18.26 23.21
N TYR A 474 -18.03 18.41 22.98
CA TYR A 474 -18.59 19.10 21.82
C TYR A 474 -19.76 20.01 22.21
N ASP A 475 -19.95 21.09 21.46
CA ASP A 475 -21.16 21.90 21.55
C ASP A 475 -22.28 21.23 20.73
N SER A 476 -23.39 20.88 21.36
CA SER A 476 -24.57 20.38 20.65
C SER A 476 -25.35 21.51 19.96
N VAL A 477 -26.26 21.10 19.09
CA VAL A 477 -27.14 21.97 18.27
C VAL A 477 -27.90 23.03 19.08
N ASP A 478 -28.19 22.72 20.34
CA ASP A 478 -28.87 23.61 21.28
C ASP A 478 -27.94 24.59 22.02
N GLY A 479 -26.65 24.60 21.67
CA GLY A 479 -25.63 25.43 22.30
C GLY A 479 -25.16 24.93 23.67
N THR A 480 -25.50 23.70 24.05
CA THR A 480 -25.01 23.08 25.30
C THR A 480 -23.74 22.27 25.06
N GLN A 481 -22.80 22.32 26.00
CA GLN A 481 -21.56 21.54 25.93
C GLN A 481 -21.81 20.12 26.45
N LYS A 482 -21.59 19.11 25.60
CA LYS A 482 -21.73 17.68 25.92
C LYS A 482 -20.37 17.00 25.93
N THR A 483 -20.16 16.07 26.86
CA THR A 483 -18.95 15.26 26.98
C THR A 483 -19.27 13.79 26.77
N VAL A 484 -18.46 13.11 25.97
CA VAL A 484 -18.58 11.68 25.65
C VAL A 484 -17.27 10.99 25.91
N THR A 485 -17.32 9.85 26.58
CA THR A 485 -16.15 9.00 26.88
C THR A 485 -16.37 7.61 26.29
N ASN A 486 -15.47 7.17 25.42
CA ASN A 486 -15.46 5.85 24.81
C ASN A 486 -14.22 5.06 25.22
N GLU A 487 -14.34 3.74 25.39
CA GLU A 487 -13.17 2.86 25.48
C GLU A 487 -12.64 2.58 24.07
N VAL A 488 -11.34 2.77 23.89
CA VAL A 488 -10.61 2.54 22.63
C VAL A 488 -9.49 1.55 22.90
N GLY A 489 -9.43 0.47 22.11
CA GLY A 489 -8.31 -0.47 22.16
C GLY A 489 -7.10 0.09 21.44
N SER A 490 -5.90 -0.16 21.96
CA SER A 490 -4.65 0.07 21.26
C SER A 490 -3.99 -1.29 21.00
N PRO A 491 -3.55 -1.62 19.78
CA PRO A 491 -2.90 -2.90 19.49
C PRO A 491 -1.70 -3.19 20.42
N ALA A 492 -1.35 -4.47 20.57
CA ALA A 492 -0.10 -4.85 21.23
C ALA A 492 1.08 -4.23 20.46
N LEU A 493 2.08 -3.74 21.18
CA LEU A 493 3.20 -2.98 20.60
C LEU A 493 4.10 -3.86 19.71
N GLY A 494 4.11 -5.18 19.93
CA GLY A 494 5.12 -6.08 19.40
C GLY A 494 6.48 -5.92 20.12
N HIS A 495 7.32 -6.95 20.06
CA HIS A 495 8.66 -6.90 20.63
C HIS A 495 9.60 -6.06 19.76
N ALA A 496 10.28 -5.08 20.35
CA ALA A 496 11.43 -4.43 19.74
C ALA A 496 12.71 -5.01 20.34
N PHE A 497 13.28 -6.04 19.72
CA PHE A 497 14.52 -6.64 20.20
C PHE A 497 15.73 -5.78 19.83
N GLY A 498 16.63 -5.58 20.80
CA GLY A 498 17.93 -4.95 20.57
C GLY A 498 18.96 -5.93 20.02
N GLU A 499 20.23 -5.54 20.05
CA GLU A 499 21.33 -6.38 19.56
C GLU A 499 21.51 -7.68 20.37
N TRP A 500 22.01 -8.70 19.68
CA TRP A 500 22.41 -9.98 20.28
C TRP A 500 23.72 -9.83 21.06
N VAL A 501 23.69 -10.20 22.35
CA VAL A 501 24.86 -10.18 23.23
C VAL A 501 25.31 -11.60 23.55
N PRO A 502 26.55 -12.00 23.18
CA PRO A 502 27.12 -13.30 23.55
C PRO A 502 27.17 -13.51 25.07
N ASP A 503 26.80 -14.71 25.54
CA ASP A 503 26.83 -15.11 26.95
C ASP A 503 28.16 -15.76 27.37
N GLY A 504 29.08 -15.97 26.42
CA GLY A 504 30.37 -16.62 26.66
C GLY A 504 30.27 -18.12 26.95
N ALA A 505 29.11 -18.73 26.74
CA ALA A 505 28.81 -20.14 27.00
C ALA A 505 28.06 -20.80 25.82
N GLY A 506 28.34 -20.37 24.58
CA GLY A 506 27.74 -20.95 23.38
C GLY A 506 26.40 -20.39 22.98
N HIS A 507 25.94 -19.32 23.61
CA HIS A 507 24.66 -18.71 23.28
C HIS A 507 24.78 -17.19 23.21
N LYS A 508 23.92 -16.57 22.43
CA LYS A 508 23.72 -15.12 22.38
C LYS A 508 22.32 -14.82 22.87
N THR A 509 22.16 -13.69 23.53
CA THR A 509 20.89 -13.25 24.10
C THR A 509 20.61 -11.83 23.63
N ARG A 510 19.46 -11.58 23.02
CA ARG A 510 18.99 -10.21 22.75
C ARG A 510 17.83 -9.90 23.67
N THR A 511 17.72 -8.62 24.03
CA THR A 511 16.72 -8.17 25.00
C THR A 511 15.77 -7.21 24.30
N CYS A 512 14.47 -7.44 24.45
CA CYS A 512 13.47 -6.49 24.00
C CYS A 512 13.59 -5.20 24.80
N THR A 513 13.84 -4.09 24.12
CA THR A 513 14.01 -2.77 24.75
C THR A 513 12.73 -2.26 25.41
N ARG A 514 11.57 -2.83 25.06
CA ARG A 514 10.25 -2.43 25.57
C ARG A 514 9.80 -3.21 26.81
N CYS A 515 10.10 -4.51 26.90
CA CYS A 515 9.59 -5.38 27.97
C CYS A 515 10.67 -6.22 28.67
N ASN A 516 11.94 -6.09 28.26
CA ASN A 516 13.07 -6.90 28.72
C ASN A 516 12.93 -8.41 28.47
N GLU A 517 11.95 -8.84 27.67
CA GLU A 517 11.87 -10.22 27.21
C GLU A 517 13.16 -10.60 26.49
N LYS A 518 13.73 -11.75 26.84
CA LYS A 518 15.02 -12.19 26.34
C LYS A 518 14.81 -13.32 25.38
N GLU A 519 15.27 -13.11 24.17
CA GLU A 519 15.40 -14.18 23.21
C GLU A 519 16.80 -14.75 23.34
N LYS A 520 16.91 -16.09 23.39
CA LYS A 520 18.19 -16.80 23.52
C LYS A 520 18.37 -17.70 22.30
N ALA A 521 19.48 -17.53 21.60
CA ALA A 521 19.87 -18.32 20.45
C ALA A 521 21.28 -18.90 20.66
N VAL A 522 21.66 -19.89 19.87
CA VAL A 522 23.03 -20.41 19.85
C VAL A 522 23.96 -19.32 19.32
N ASP A 523 25.12 -19.12 19.96
CA ASP A 523 26.16 -18.23 19.46
C ASP A 523 27.06 -19.06 18.55
N GLU A 524 26.78 -18.97 17.25
CA GLU A 524 27.50 -19.69 16.20
C GLU A 524 28.97 -19.29 16.11
N ASN A 525 29.35 -18.12 16.68
CA ASN A 525 30.73 -17.66 16.76
C ASN A 525 31.46 -18.13 18.03
N TYR A 526 30.79 -18.91 18.88
CA TYR A 526 31.37 -19.38 20.13
C TYR A 526 32.41 -20.48 19.90
N VAL A 527 33.65 -20.19 20.30
CA VAL A 527 34.72 -21.17 20.41
C VAL A 527 34.89 -21.51 21.89
N ALA A 528 34.56 -22.75 22.28
CA ALA A 528 34.72 -23.21 23.65
C ALA A 528 36.18 -23.06 24.11
N PRO A 529 36.44 -22.43 25.28
CA PRO A 529 37.79 -22.33 25.80
C PRO A 529 38.36 -23.74 26.01
N LYS A 530 39.58 -23.97 25.53
CA LYS A 530 40.30 -25.21 25.83
C LYS A 530 40.47 -25.33 27.35
N PRO A 531 40.27 -26.51 27.96
CA PRO A 531 40.43 -26.65 29.40
C PRO A 531 41.88 -26.32 29.79
N GLY A 532 42.11 -25.22 30.52
CA GLY A 532 43.36 -25.02 31.26
C GLY A 532 44.08 -23.66 31.23
N GLU A 533 43.51 -22.54 30.76
CA GLU A 533 44.21 -21.25 30.88
C GLU A 533 43.35 -20.15 31.50
N GLU A 534 43.89 -19.51 32.54
CA GLU A 534 43.34 -18.40 33.32
C GLU A 534 43.17 -17.11 32.48
N PRO A 535 42.22 -16.21 32.82
CA PRO A 535 41.94 -15.04 32.00
C PRO A 535 42.94 -13.90 32.25
N ALA A 536 43.43 -13.28 31.18
CA ALA A 536 44.24 -12.06 31.21
C ALA A 536 43.35 -10.80 31.37
N GLU A 537 43.78 -9.89 32.23
CA GLU A 537 43.14 -8.59 32.52
C GLU A 537 43.11 -7.64 31.31
N LYS A 538 42.04 -6.84 31.20
CA LYS A 538 41.86 -5.75 30.24
C LYS A 538 42.73 -4.53 30.60
N PRO A 539 43.21 -3.73 29.63
CA PRO A 539 43.73 -2.41 29.90
C PRO A 539 42.63 -1.34 29.93
N ASP A 540 42.75 -0.43 30.90
CA ASP A 540 41.91 0.75 31.11
C ASP A 540 42.01 1.79 29.97
N GLU A 541 40.87 2.32 29.54
CA GLU A 541 40.80 3.56 28.73
C GLU A 541 40.74 4.79 29.64
N LYS A 542 41.60 5.77 29.33
CA LYS A 542 41.67 7.10 29.97
C LYS A 542 41.04 8.15 29.04
N PRO A 543 40.24 9.11 29.54
CA PRO A 543 39.61 10.14 28.72
C PRO A 543 40.53 11.36 28.49
N SER A 544 40.32 12.09 27.39
CA SER A 544 40.90 13.43 27.18
C SER A 544 39.83 14.45 26.75
N ASP A 545 39.68 15.48 27.58
CA ASP A 545 38.98 16.74 27.33
C ASP A 545 39.72 17.64 26.30
N THR A 546 38.99 18.49 25.56
CA THR A 546 39.01 19.99 25.68
C THR A 546 38.33 20.69 24.47
N ASP A 547 37.18 21.29 24.73
CA ASP A 547 36.77 22.72 24.62
C ASP A 547 37.19 23.67 23.44
N ASN A 548 36.17 24.28 22.81
CA ASN A 548 35.90 25.74 22.58
C ASN A 548 36.85 26.62 21.69
N THR A 549 36.48 27.57 20.80
CA THR A 549 35.27 28.28 20.27
C THR A 549 35.68 29.11 18.98
N PRO A 550 34.97 30.17 18.47
CA PRO A 550 34.14 30.26 17.24
C PRO A 550 34.67 31.17 16.08
N SER A 551 33.89 31.33 14.98
CA SER A 551 33.84 32.59 14.21
C SER A 551 32.53 32.78 13.42
N GLU A 552 31.98 34.00 13.49
CA GLU A 552 30.76 34.51 12.85
C GLU A 552 30.94 34.92 11.36
N GLY A 553 29.82 34.88 10.62
CA GLY A 553 29.30 36.00 9.81
C GLY A 553 29.59 36.06 8.31
N SER A 554 28.54 35.96 7.46
CA SER A 554 28.09 36.98 6.46
C SER A 554 27.10 36.43 5.40
N THR A 555 26.12 37.26 5.02
CA THR A 555 25.20 37.23 3.83
C THR A 555 25.17 38.67 3.24
N PRO A 556 24.50 39.03 2.10
CA PRO A 556 23.71 38.31 1.06
C PRO A 556 24.20 38.68 -0.39
N GLU A 557 23.68 38.28 -1.57
CA GLU A 557 22.41 38.49 -2.30
C GLU A 557 22.60 37.88 -3.73
N THR A 558 21.57 37.36 -4.41
CA THR A 558 21.16 37.77 -5.79
C THR A 558 19.92 37.02 -6.34
N ASP A 559 19.02 37.81 -6.93
CA ASP A 559 17.78 37.52 -7.67
C ASP A 559 17.94 36.67 -8.95
N SER A 560 16.85 35.96 -9.34
CA SER A 560 16.34 35.96 -10.73
C SER A 560 14.93 35.34 -10.85
N THR A 561 14.07 36.08 -11.55
CA THR A 561 12.68 35.78 -12.01
C THR A 561 12.63 34.83 -13.22
N ALA A 562 11.55 34.05 -13.38
CA ALA A 562 11.18 33.40 -14.64
C ALA A 562 9.65 33.35 -14.86
N GLU A 563 9.25 33.56 -16.12
CA GLU A 563 7.90 33.82 -16.64
C GLU A 563 6.96 32.59 -16.68
N GLU A 564 5.66 32.90 -16.68
CA GLU A 564 4.51 31.99 -16.67
C GLU A 564 4.22 31.41 -18.07
N THR A 565 4.11 30.09 -18.20
CA THR A 565 3.72 29.40 -19.46
C THR A 565 2.31 28.83 -19.33
N VAL A 566 1.43 29.19 -20.27
CA VAL A 566 0.03 28.70 -20.33
C VAL A 566 0.02 27.25 -20.81
N SER A 567 -0.54 26.34 -19.99
CA SER A 567 -0.64 24.90 -20.27
C SER A 567 -1.87 24.57 -21.14
N TYR A 568 -1.68 23.89 -22.28
CA TYR A 568 -2.77 23.40 -23.15
C TYR A 568 -3.02 21.89 -22.92
N ALA A 569 -4.30 21.49 -22.92
CA ALA A 569 -4.69 20.10 -22.70
C ALA A 569 -4.33 19.19 -23.90
N PRO A 570 -3.53 18.11 -23.70
CA PRO A 570 -3.21 17.15 -24.76
C PRO A 570 -4.41 16.24 -25.07
N LEU A 571 -4.28 15.44 -26.13
CA LEU A 571 -5.24 14.38 -26.45
C LEU A 571 -5.21 13.28 -25.39
N ARG A 572 -6.38 12.91 -24.88
CA ARG A 572 -6.57 11.88 -23.85
C ARG A 572 -7.82 11.06 -24.14
N VAL A 573 -7.76 9.76 -23.88
CA VAL A 573 -8.95 8.89 -23.86
C VAL A 573 -9.46 8.73 -22.43
N VAL A 574 -10.78 8.83 -22.27
CA VAL A 574 -11.52 8.69 -21.01
C VAL A 574 -12.47 7.50 -21.15
N GLY A 575 -12.62 6.70 -20.10
CA GLY A 575 -13.48 5.51 -20.12
C GLY A 575 -12.81 4.23 -20.61
N ALA A 576 -11.48 4.25 -20.79
CA ALA A 576 -10.69 3.05 -21.01
C ALA A 576 -9.30 3.15 -20.33
N PRO A 577 -8.80 2.05 -19.75
CA PRO A 577 -7.54 2.05 -19.01
C PRO A 577 -6.29 2.10 -19.91
N ALA A 578 -6.44 1.77 -21.20
CA ALA A 578 -5.38 1.86 -22.21
C ALA A 578 -5.99 2.12 -23.59
N TYR A 579 -5.20 2.71 -24.49
CA TYR A 579 -5.54 2.84 -25.90
C TYR A 579 -4.26 2.81 -26.74
N GLU A 580 -4.39 2.34 -27.97
CA GLU A 580 -3.31 2.39 -28.95
C GLU A 580 -3.48 3.64 -29.80
N GLN A 581 -2.38 4.35 -30.05
CA GLN A 581 -2.33 5.44 -31.01
C GLN A 581 -1.43 5.04 -32.18
N THR A 582 -1.99 5.08 -33.39
CA THR A 582 -1.23 4.84 -34.63
C THR A 582 -1.34 6.06 -35.53
N VAL A 583 -0.20 6.51 -36.08
CA VAL A 583 -0.15 7.60 -37.06
C VAL A 583 0.38 7.04 -38.38
N LYS A 584 -0.43 7.07 -39.44
CA LYS A 584 -0.04 6.57 -40.76
C LYS A 584 -0.83 7.27 -41.88
N ASP A 585 -0.16 7.66 -42.95
CA ASP A 585 -0.76 8.24 -44.16
C ASP A 585 -1.74 9.41 -43.87
N GLY A 586 -1.33 10.34 -43.00
CA GLY A 586 -2.15 11.50 -42.60
C GLY A 586 -3.32 11.19 -41.67
N ARG A 587 -3.43 9.97 -41.17
CA ARG A 587 -4.48 9.54 -40.23
C ARG A 587 -3.92 9.27 -38.85
N VAL A 588 -4.58 9.83 -37.84
CA VAL A 588 -4.31 9.51 -36.43
C VAL A 588 -5.45 8.62 -35.94
N LEU A 589 -5.15 7.33 -35.76
CA LEU A 589 -6.07 6.34 -35.23
C LEU A 589 -5.84 6.17 -33.74
N ILE A 590 -6.89 6.36 -32.97
CA ILE A 590 -6.95 6.07 -31.54
C ILE A 590 -7.87 4.86 -31.35
N ALA A 591 -7.29 3.70 -31.06
CA ALA A 591 -7.99 2.44 -30.90
C ALA A 591 -8.10 2.08 -29.41
N VAL A 592 -9.32 1.85 -28.95
CA VAL A 592 -9.65 1.70 -27.54
C VAL A 592 -10.32 0.33 -27.33
N PRO A 593 -9.75 -0.57 -26.52
CA PRO A 593 -10.29 -1.89 -26.25
C PRO A 593 -11.45 -1.84 -25.22
N ALA A 594 -12.35 -0.87 -25.36
CA ALA A 594 -13.57 -0.72 -24.55
C ALA A 594 -14.80 -0.63 -25.46
N GLN A 595 -15.97 -1.01 -24.96
CA GLN A 595 -17.24 -0.88 -25.70
C GLN A 595 -17.76 0.56 -25.73
N SER A 596 -17.26 1.45 -24.87
CA SER A 596 -17.62 2.86 -24.79
C SER A 596 -16.42 3.63 -24.25
N ALA A 597 -16.11 4.78 -24.83
CA ALA A 597 -15.00 5.63 -24.44
C ALA A 597 -15.15 7.01 -25.08
N SER A 598 -14.40 8.00 -24.58
CA SER A 598 -14.37 9.34 -25.15
C SER A 598 -12.94 9.78 -25.44
N LEU A 599 -12.69 10.35 -26.61
CA LEU A 599 -11.45 11.04 -26.94
C LEU A 599 -11.64 12.53 -26.72
N THR A 600 -10.78 13.15 -25.92
CA THR A 600 -10.85 14.58 -25.60
C THR A 600 -9.50 15.25 -25.79
N GLY A 601 -9.48 16.52 -26.15
CA GLY A 601 -8.26 17.32 -26.24
C GLY A 601 -8.52 18.75 -26.68
N SER A 602 -7.49 19.60 -26.65
CA SER A 602 -7.60 20.97 -27.15
C SER A 602 -7.47 21.05 -28.68
N LEU A 603 -8.06 22.09 -29.29
CA LEU A 603 -7.82 22.41 -30.69
C LEU A 603 -6.34 22.77 -30.93
N HIS A 604 -5.62 23.28 -29.93
CA HIS A 604 -4.16 23.44 -29.98
C HIS A 604 -3.43 22.11 -30.22
N ALA A 605 -3.76 21.06 -29.45
CA ALA A 605 -3.16 19.74 -29.64
C ALA A 605 -3.45 19.15 -31.05
N LEU A 606 -4.62 19.44 -31.61
CA LEU A 606 -4.93 19.05 -32.99
C LEU A 606 -4.14 19.86 -34.03
N LYS A 607 -3.89 21.15 -33.77
CA LYS A 607 -3.04 22.00 -34.61
C LYS A 607 -1.60 21.49 -34.64
N GLU A 608 -1.08 21.01 -33.51
CA GLU A 608 0.23 20.37 -33.43
C GLU A 608 0.28 19.05 -34.21
N LEU A 609 -0.76 18.22 -34.13
CA LEU A 609 -0.85 17.00 -34.95
C LEU A 609 -0.91 17.33 -36.43
N LYS A 610 -1.65 18.38 -36.81
CA LYS A 610 -1.74 18.85 -38.19
C LYS A 610 -0.37 19.32 -38.71
N ALA A 611 0.38 20.07 -37.89
CA ALA A 611 1.74 20.48 -38.23
C ALA A 611 2.69 19.29 -38.45
N LYS A 612 2.39 18.13 -37.85
CA LYS A 612 3.11 16.85 -38.02
C LYS A 612 2.56 16.00 -39.18
N GLY A 613 1.65 16.55 -39.98
CA GLY A 613 1.11 15.90 -41.19
C GLY A 613 -0.17 15.09 -40.99
N ALA A 614 -0.88 15.23 -39.86
CA ALA A 614 -2.20 14.63 -39.68
C ALA A 614 -3.30 15.47 -40.35
N GLU A 615 -4.17 14.81 -41.12
CA GLU A 615 -5.32 15.42 -41.80
C GLU A 615 -6.66 14.94 -41.22
N VAL A 616 -6.69 13.71 -40.68
CA VAL A 616 -7.91 13.04 -40.23
C VAL A 616 -7.69 12.36 -38.88
N LEU A 617 -8.65 12.53 -37.98
CA LEU A 617 -8.71 11.84 -36.69
C LEU A 617 -9.72 10.69 -36.76
N VAL A 618 -9.29 9.50 -36.36
CA VAL A 618 -10.12 8.30 -36.30
C VAL A 618 -10.16 7.81 -34.85
N PHE A 619 -11.36 7.64 -34.30
CA PHE A 619 -11.56 7.08 -32.97
C PHE A 619 -12.30 5.76 -33.08
N ARG A 620 -11.74 4.69 -32.52
CA ARG A 620 -12.29 3.33 -32.59
C ARG A 620 -12.42 2.74 -31.19
N THR A 621 -13.60 2.20 -30.93
CA THR A 621 -13.95 1.35 -29.78
C THR A 621 -14.33 -0.04 -30.28
N GLN A 622 -14.55 -1.02 -29.39
CA GLN A 622 -14.92 -2.38 -29.79
C GLN A 622 -16.18 -2.45 -30.67
N LEU A 623 -17.11 -1.50 -30.51
CA LEU A 623 -18.43 -1.51 -31.15
C LEU A 623 -18.69 -0.31 -32.07
N CYS A 624 -17.76 0.63 -32.21
CA CYS A 624 -17.97 1.85 -32.99
C CYS A 624 -16.65 2.46 -33.49
N GLU A 625 -16.66 2.97 -34.72
CA GLU A 625 -15.59 3.77 -35.32
C GLU A 625 -16.20 5.08 -35.86
N SER A 626 -15.54 6.21 -35.58
CA SER A 626 -15.92 7.51 -36.12
C SER A 626 -14.68 8.23 -36.65
N THR A 627 -14.87 8.98 -37.73
CA THR A 627 -13.82 9.71 -38.42
C THR A 627 -14.18 11.18 -38.58
N VAL A 628 -13.23 12.09 -38.38
CA VAL A 628 -13.43 13.54 -38.59
C VAL A 628 -12.20 14.23 -39.17
N SER A 629 -12.42 15.21 -40.06
CA SER A 629 -11.35 16.05 -40.61
C SER A 629 -10.83 17.02 -39.54
N ILE A 630 -9.51 17.06 -39.35
CA ILE A 630 -8.88 17.96 -38.37
C ILE A 630 -9.15 19.43 -38.73
N ASP A 631 -9.14 19.78 -40.01
CA ASP A 631 -9.41 21.14 -40.49
C ASP A 631 -10.82 21.60 -40.17
N THR A 632 -11.77 20.67 -40.30
CA THR A 632 -13.18 20.95 -40.01
C THR A 632 -13.38 21.11 -38.51
N LEU A 633 -12.64 20.36 -37.67
CA LEU A 633 -12.67 20.52 -36.21
C LEU A 633 -12.01 21.83 -35.75
N LEU A 634 -10.87 22.20 -36.33
CA LEU A 634 -10.13 23.42 -36.01
C LEU A 634 -10.94 24.69 -36.35
N ALA A 635 -11.83 24.61 -37.35
CA ALA A 635 -12.71 25.72 -37.70
C ALA A 635 -13.83 25.99 -36.66
N GLN A 636 -14.03 25.11 -35.67
CA GLN A 636 -15.14 25.22 -34.70
C GLN A 636 -14.80 26.03 -33.43
N GLY A 637 -13.57 26.52 -33.24
CA GLY A 637 -13.22 27.28 -32.02
C GLY A 637 -11.79 27.81 -31.96
N ALA A 638 -11.45 28.47 -30.85
CA ALA A 638 -10.09 28.94 -30.56
C ALA A 638 -9.18 27.80 -30.06
N GLU A 639 -7.86 27.99 -30.03
CA GLU A 639 -6.89 26.94 -29.69
C GLU A 639 -7.09 26.31 -28.30
N THR A 640 -7.58 27.07 -27.31
CA THR A 640 -7.90 26.57 -25.96
C THR A 640 -9.19 25.75 -25.90
N THR A 641 -10.00 25.75 -26.97
CA THR A 641 -11.29 25.06 -27.00
C THR A 641 -11.09 23.55 -26.93
N ILE A 642 -11.82 22.89 -26.03
CA ILE A 642 -11.79 21.44 -25.90
C ILE A 642 -12.83 20.82 -26.83
N PHE A 643 -12.43 19.77 -27.55
CA PHE A 643 -13.36 18.88 -28.22
C PHE A 643 -13.45 17.56 -27.45
N THR A 644 -14.61 16.90 -27.52
CA THR A 644 -14.83 15.57 -26.96
C THR A 644 -15.65 14.74 -27.95
N LEU A 645 -15.06 13.64 -28.43
CA LEU A 645 -15.70 12.65 -29.30
C LEU A 645 -16.01 11.41 -28.45
N THR A 646 -17.29 11.11 -28.27
CA THR A 646 -17.76 10.05 -27.35
C THR A 646 -18.40 8.91 -28.13
N HIS A 647 -18.01 7.68 -27.81
CA HIS A 647 -18.71 6.47 -28.22
C HIS A 647 -19.44 5.84 -27.04
N THR A 648 -20.75 5.60 -27.20
CA THR A 648 -21.57 4.83 -26.25
C THR A 648 -22.13 3.62 -26.99
N LYS A 649 -21.48 2.47 -26.83
CA LYS A 649 -21.72 1.26 -27.63
C LYS A 649 -21.58 1.57 -29.13
N GLU A 650 -22.65 1.47 -29.92
CA GLU A 650 -22.66 1.69 -31.38
C GLU A 650 -22.93 3.17 -31.78
N ALA A 651 -23.24 4.03 -30.81
CA ALA A 651 -23.53 5.44 -31.04
C ALA A 651 -22.28 6.31 -30.85
N ALA A 652 -22.17 7.38 -31.65
CA ALA A 652 -21.10 8.35 -31.59
C ALA A 652 -21.66 9.77 -31.53
N SER A 653 -21.02 10.64 -30.75
CA SER A 653 -21.33 12.07 -30.67
C SER A 653 -20.06 12.89 -30.57
N LEU A 654 -20.10 14.14 -31.05
CA LEU A 654 -18.98 15.07 -31.00
C LEU A 654 -19.44 16.41 -30.43
N THR A 655 -18.74 16.91 -29.43
CA THR A 655 -18.91 18.29 -28.94
C THR A 655 -17.63 19.09 -29.05
N VAL A 656 -17.71 20.37 -29.42
CA VAL A 656 -16.58 21.31 -29.42
C VAL A 656 -16.96 22.55 -28.62
N GLY A 657 -16.22 22.87 -27.56
CA GLY A 657 -16.55 23.96 -26.65
C GLY A 657 -17.90 23.80 -25.94
N GLY A 658 -18.43 22.57 -25.88
CA GLY A 658 -19.75 22.24 -25.35
C GLY A 658 -20.91 22.31 -26.35
N ALA A 659 -20.68 22.74 -27.60
CA ALA A 659 -21.69 22.71 -28.66
C ALA A 659 -21.67 21.36 -29.40
N ASP A 660 -22.85 20.84 -29.78
CA ASP A 660 -22.99 19.59 -30.54
C ASP A 660 -22.62 19.80 -32.01
N HIS A 661 -21.72 18.95 -32.50
CA HIS A 661 -21.19 18.91 -33.86
C HIS A 661 -21.12 17.48 -34.39
N THR A 662 -22.02 16.61 -33.91
CA THR A 662 -22.06 15.19 -34.29
C THR A 662 -22.26 14.99 -35.80
N ASP A 663 -22.80 15.98 -36.52
CA ASP A 663 -22.94 16.01 -37.99
C ASP A 663 -21.60 16.04 -38.74
N LEU A 664 -20.51 16.42 -38.07
CA LEU A 664 -19.16 16.40 -38.65
C LEU A 664 -18.52 15.00 -38.66
N LEU A 665 -19.11 14.03 -37.95
CA LEU A 665 -18.60 12.66 -37.89
C LEU A 665 -19.04 11.84 -39.10
N ASN A 666 -18.08 11.21 -39.77
CA ASN A 666 -18.33 10.14 -40.73
C ASN A 666 -18.19 8.79 -40.02
N LYS A 667 -19.19 7.91 -40.19
CA LYS A 667 -19.18 6.53 -39.69
C LYS A 667 -18.62 5.56 -40.72
#